data_AF-A0A383VHJ0-F1
#
_entry.id   AF-A0A383VHJ0-F1
#
_cell.length_a   1.000
_cell.length_b   1.000
_cell.length_c   1.000
_cell.angle_alpha   90.00
_cell.angle_beta   90.00
_cell.angle_gamma   90.00
#
_symmetry.space_group_name_H-M   'P 1'
#
loop_
_entity.id
_entity.type
_entity.pdbx_description
1 polymer ?
#
loop_
_entity_poly.entity_id
_entity_poly.type
_entity_poly.pdbx_seq_one_letter_code
_entity_poly.pdbx_strand_id
1 'polypeptide(L)'
;MRGVTAAAAFLLLFLADGRELPAALKSSTRNLQQTCPIRFCSTCLQRRGPTALCKACQAPRILNERRTECVCPPGQYPTSGGTCADCPQHHWCPRAATNQPAGAASLAQYARLCPPNTMTRRKGAASIAACLNAPGFVFTKDYPRSSSSSNSVPEASAAAVYSANMFKVVPCGDNAYSNGLDGATSCRACPTGFKTDPMDEIASHTSVAVCKAPPGFYIGGESVMPCPAGSFSSNYTLLGDCTDCEEVFGAGVTTQAEGANSSAACNVLEPGRAFVQRSKVVTDENDSDAAGGIRIVALDAGITTKACPQSFFCPGGTTPPTRCYRGMMTEGEGAVSEQQCVAPPGWFLPAEASQDMQECPSGTYKEGWDRAASCTPCGSGPWLSEQSEALDILDPDTSLTIAVNYTRGSTLSCYTQPGMGVIKVNNTLTAVICPVDFYGAATQRNGLLVNPCLQCPTGTVTAGDERAKQYNNAAGDSVAIAEGGYYSVASCVTPPGWGYYGDEAQECPQGYYNEGGNLLPCKQCPFGHTTASSGASSAADCSHFSPGYGHGPSGATALCPAGTYSTGDTPASQEPSCTPCPEGSTTFDAGAKSLQECSKCAAGYGRASETAACTRCDSGTYNPEAGRMLTDSRCLRCPVNRVWEYDWPSAGASTVFVPQAVSRPGAQNLADCLTDFSQTFDGAFFLDMKAGPEVAALERPQGDGFNLQV
;
A
#
# COMPACT_ATOMS: atom_id res chain seq x y z
N MET A 1 -43.22 6.69 -50.94
CA MET A 1 -44.52 7.13 -50.37
C MET A 1 -45.19 8.10 -51.34
N ARG A 2 -46.50 8.37 -51.21
CA ARG A 2 -47.31 9.13 -52.18
C ARG A 2 -47.36 10.65 -51.88
N GLY A 3 -47.70 11.43 -52.91
CA GLY A 3 -48.02 12.89 -52.90
C GLY A 3 -47.37 13.56 -54.13
N VAL A 4 -48.02 14.02 -55.21
CA VAL A 4 -49.40 14.56 -55.44
C VAL A 4 -49.65 15.78 -54.53
N THR A 5 -49.98 17.00 -55.01
CA THR A 5 -50.86 17.43 -56.13
C THR A 5 -50.52 18.81 -56.75
N ALA A 6 -50.83 18.99 -58.05
CA ALA A 6 -51.43 20.19 -58.71
C ALA A 6 -50.65 21.55 -58.71
N ALA A 7 -50.85 22.54 -59.60
CA ALA A 7 -51.63 22.77 -60.85
C ALA A 7 -51.13 24.13 -61.48
N ALA A 8 -51.41 24.59 -62.71
CA ALA A 8 -51.95 24.03 -63.98
C ALA A 8 -51.80 25.04 -65.15
N ALA A 9 -51.77 24.56 -66.42
CA ALA A 9 -52.13 25.20 -67.72
C ALA A 9 -51.45 26.56 -68.12
N PHE A 10 -51.35 27.07 -69.35
CA PHE A 10 -51.97 26.95 -70.70
C PHE A 10 -50.85 27.14 -71.80
N LEU A 11 -50.95 26.88 -73.12
CA LEU A 11 -51.84 26.04 -73.96
C LEU A 11 -51.26 25.84 -75.40
N LEU A 12 -51.09 24.58 -75.79
CA LEU A 12 -51.17 23.90 -77.11
C LEU A 12 -51.33 24.63 -78.48
N LEU A 13 -50.58 24.07 -79.47
CA LEU A 13 -50.92 23.68 -80.86
C LEU A 13 -51.30 24.70 -81.96
N PHE A 14 -50.71 24.46 -83.15
CA PHE A 14 -51.19 24.90 -84.47
C PHE A 14 -50.98 23.80 -85.51
N LEU A 15 -52.04 23.31 -86.15
CA LEU A 15 -52.01 22.73 -87.50
C LEU A 15 -53.37 22.90 -88.21
N ALA A 16 -53.29 23.33 -89.48
CA ALA A 16 -54.23 23.24 -90.61
C ALA A 16 -55.74 23.02 -90.41
N ASP A 17 -56.56 23.89 -91.04
CA ASP A 17 -57.40 23.45 -92.18
C ASP A 17 -57.80 24.62 -93.10
N GLY A 18 -58.26 24.34 -94.33
CA GLY A 18 -58.42 25.34 -95.42
C GLY A 18 -59.86 25.66 -95.88
N ARG A 19 -59.99 26.65 -96.80
CA ARG A 19 -61.15 26.89 -97.71
C ARG A 19 -60.83 27.91 -98.81
N GLU A 20 -61.61 27.92 -99.90
CA GLU A 20 -61.24 28.46 -101.22
C GLU A 20 -61.99 29.74 -101.71
N LEU A 21 -61.35 30.43 -102.70
CA LEU A 21 -61.92 31.21 -103.84
C LEU A 21 -62.77 32.49 -103.57
N PRO A 22 -62.94 33.43 -104.55
CA PRO A 22 -62.59 33.39 -105.99
C PRO A 22 -61.77 34.60 -106.57
N ALA A 23 -61.62 34.56 -107.91
CA ALA A 23 -60.93 35.47 -108.88
C ALA A 23 -61.31 36.98 -108.82
N ALA A 24 -60.69 37.94 -109.55
CA ALA A 24 -59.78 37.91 -110.72
C ALA A 24 -58.84 39.16 -110.68
N LEU A 25 -57.71 39.24 -111.39
CA LEU A 25 -57.63 39.61 -112.83
C LEU A 25 -56.23 39.34 -113.41
N LYS A 26 -56.17 39.00 -114.70
CA LYS A 26 -54.94 38.67 -115.44
C LYS A 26 -54.11 39.92 -115.77
N SER A 27 -52.78 39.83 -115.68
CA SER A 27 -51.90 40.36 -116.72
C SER A 27 -50.53 39.65 -116.74
N SER A 28 -50.13 39.21 -117.92
CA SER A 28 -48.83 38.58 -118.20
C SER A 28 -47.70 39.61 -118.21
N THR A 29 -46.52 39.28 -117.67
CA THR A 29 -45.32 39.07 -118.50
C THR A 29 -44.07 38.58 -117.73
N ARG A 30 -43.56 37.44 -118.20
CA ARG A 30 -42.16 36.96 -118.29
C ARG A 30 -41.10 37.30 -117.22
N ASN A 31 -40.55 36.21 -116.69
CA ASN A 31 -39.23 36.06 -116.05
C ASN A 31 -38.10 36.92 -116.63
N LEU A 32 -37.32 37.50 -115.71
CA LEU A 32 -35.90 37.82 -115.88
C LEU A 32 -35.16 37.40 -114.60
N GLN A 33 -34.93 36.09 -114.46
CA GLN A 33 -34.29 35.50 -113.29
C GLN A 33 -32.76 35.67 -113.37
N GLN A 34 -32.31 36.92 -113.19
CA GLN A 34 -30.88 37.21 -113.05
C GLN A 34 -30.34 36.50 -111.80
N THR A 35 -29.19 35.82 -111.95
CA THR A 35 -28.47 35.21 -110.84
C THR A 35 -28.13 36.28 -109.79
N CYS A 36 -28.32 35.96 -108.51
CA CYS A 36 -27.94 36.89 -107.45
C CYS A 36 -26.42 37.13 -107.54
N PRO A 37 -25.93 38.39 -107.56
CA PRO A 37 -24.50 38.67 -107.62
C PRO A 37 -23.76 38.28 -106.33
N ILE A 38 -24.48 37.76 -105.33
CA ILE A 38 -23.99 37.32 -104.03
C ILE A 38 -23.83 35.79 -104.06
N ARG A 39 -22.58 35.31 -104.00
CA ARG A 39 -22.30 33.86 -104.00
C ARG A 39 -22.89 33.18 -102.77
N PHE A 40 -23.39 31.95 -102.93
CA PHE A 40 -24.03 31.14 -101.88
C PHE A 40 -25.28 31.74 -101.21
N CYS A 41 -25.96 32.70 -101.87
CA CYS A 41 -27.26 33.21 -101.43
C CYS A 41 -28.42 32.37 -101.98
N SER A 42 -29.44 32.07 -101.16
CA SER A 42 -30.60 31.26 -101.59
C SER A 42 -31.74 32.08 -102.23
N THR A 43 -31.93 33.32 -101.79
CA THR A 43 -33.01 34.21 -102.23
C THR A 43 -32.57 35.68 -102.22
N CYS A 44 -32.83 36.40 -103.31
CA CYS A 44 -32.24 37.71 -103.59
C CYS A 44 -33.32 38.75 -103.91
N LEU A 45 -33.18 39.97 -103.39
CA LEU A 45 -34.02 41.12 -103.70
C LEU A 45 -33.18 42.20 -104.40
N GLN A 46 -33.56 42.57 -105.63
CA GLN A 46 -33.03 43.74 -106.31
C GLN A 46 -33.86 44.99 -105.95
N ARG A 47 -33.17 46.09 -105.61
CA ARG A 47 -33.69 47.47 -105.74
C ARG A 47 -32.89 48.17 -106.83
N ARG A 48 -33.48 49.16 -107.51
CA ARG A 48 -32.75 50.00 -108.49
C ARG A 48 -31.67 50.82 -107.77
N GLY A 49 -30.42 50.37 -107.90
CA GLY A 49 -29.23 50.89 -107.23
C GLY A 49 -28.18 49.79 -107.08
N PRO A 50 -26.91 50.08 -106.74
CA PRO A 50 -25.82 49.11 -106.74
C PRO A 50 -25.84 48.11 -105.55
N THR A 51 -26.92 48.06 -104.77
CA THR A 51 -27.03 47.28 -103.53
C THR A 51 -28.08 46.17 -103.64
N ALA A 52 -27.67 45.02 -104.20
CA ALA A 52 -28.43 43.78 -104.08
C ALA A 52 -28.48 43.32 -102.60
N LEU A 53 -29.62 42.79 -102.17
CA LEU A 53 -29.82 42.31 -100.80
C LEU A 53 -30.20 40.82 -100.82
N CYS A 54 -29.33 39.96 -100.29
CA CYS A 54 -29.69 38.57 -100.00
C CYS A 54 -30.69 38.55 -98.84
N LYS A 55 -31.88 37.97 -99.05
CA LYS A 55 -32.92 37.89 -98.02
C LYS A 55 -32.67 36.73 -97.04
N ALA A 56 -32.05 35.65 -97.51
CA ALA A 56 -31.60 34.53 -96.70
C ALA A 56 -30.33 33.87 -97.27
N CYS A 57 -29.22 33.97 -96.52
CA CYS A 57 -28.16 32.97 -96.60
C CYS A 57 -28.67 31.67 -95.95
N GLN A 58 -28.22 30.50 -96.40
CA GLN A 58 -28.57 29.24 -95.73
C GLN A 58 -27.92 29.19 -94.35
N ALA A 59 -28.73 29.18 -93.28
CA ALA A 59 -28.25 29.13 -91.91
C ALA A 59 -27.30 27.92 -91.70
N PRO A 60 -26.17 28.08 -91.00
CA PRO A 60 -25.76 29.23 -90.18
C PRO A 60 -25.02 30.35 -90.93
N ARG A 61 -24.89 30.30 -92.27
CA ARG A 61 -24.11 31.28 -93.05
C ARG A 61 -24.72 32.69 -93.00
N ILE A 62 -23.87 33.71 -93.10
CA ILE A 62 -24.22 35.13 -93.11
C ILE A 62 -23.54 35.85 -94.27
N LEU A 63 -23.97 37.04 -94.67
CA LEU A 63 -23.24 37.85 -95.67
C LEU A 63 -21.83 38.21 -95.17
N ASN A 64 -20.85 38.33 -96.06
CA ASN A 64 -19.56 38.97 -95.77
C ASN A 64 -19.71 40.50 -95.71
N GLU A 65 -18.66 41.21 -95.27
CA GLU A 65 -18.70 42.67 -95.07
C GLU A 65 -19.02 43.44 -96.36
N ARG A 66 -18.50 42.98 -97.50
CA ARG A 66 -18.76 43.57 -98.83
C ARG A 66 -20.14 43.19 -99.40
N ARG A 67 -20.91 42.33 -98.70
CA ARG A 67 -22.19 41.75 -99.13
C ARG A 67 -22.12 41.03 -100.50
N THR A 68 -20.96 40.49 -100.87
CA THR A 68 -20.71 39.78 -102.14
C THR A 68 -20.79 38.25 -102.03
N GLU A 69 -20.81 37.71 -100.82
CA GLU A 69 -20.82 36.26 -100.57
C GLU A 69 -21.48 35.92 -99.23
N CYS A 70 -22.21 34.81 -99.16
CA CYS A 70 -22.62 34.18 -97.90
C CYS A 70 -21.49 33.28 -97.38
N VAL A 71 -20.93 33.68 -96.24
CA VAL A 71 -19.76 33.12 -95.55
C VAL A 71 -20.14 32.46 -94.23
N CYS A 72 -19.28 31.61 -93.67
CA CYS A 72 -19.48 31.12 -92.29
C CYS A 72 -19.46 32.28 -91.28
N PRO A 73 -20.30 32.22 -90.22
CA PRO A 73 -20.34 33.26 -89.19
C PRO A 73 -19.04 33.26 -88.37
N PRO A 74 -18.72 34.38 -87.69
CA PRO A 74 -17.62 34.42 -86.72
C PRO A 74 -17.71 33.23 -85.76
N GLY A 75 -16.57 32.56 -85.53
CA GLY A 75 -16.49 31.38 -84.69
C GLY A 75 -16.63 30.07 -85.45
N GLN A 76 -16.96 30.10 -86.75
CA GLN A 76 -17.00 28.93 -87.60
C GLN A 76 -16.18 29.13 -88.88
N TYR A 77 -15.66 28.04 -89.44
CA TYR A 77 -14.92 28.03 -90.71
C TYR A 77 -15.58 27.08 -91.73
N PRO A 78 -15.49 27.37 -93.04
CA PRO A 78 -16.04 26.51 -94.07
C PRO A 78 -15.25 25.20 -94.17
N THR A 79 -15.93 24.06 -94.14
CA THR A 79 -15.34 22.75 -94.43
C THR A 79 -15.39 22.43 -95.93
N SER A 80 -14.60 21.43 -96.36
CA SER A 80 -14.61 20.92 -97.74
C SER A 80 -16.00 20.48 -98.24
N GLY A 81 -16.90 20.06 -97.34
CA GLY A 81 -18.28 19.68 -97.65
C GLY A 81 -19.27 20.86 -97.77
N GLY A 82 -18.79 22.11 -97.66
CA GLY A 82 -19.66 23.29 -97.73
C GLY A 82 -20.49 23.55 -96.46
N THR A 83 -20.27 22.81 -95.38
CA THR A 83 -20.83 23.12 -94.05
C THR A 83 -19.91 24.05 -93.27
N CYS A 84 -20.43 24.72 -92.24
CA CYS A 84 -19.61 25.48 -91.30
C CYS A 84 -19.32 24.62 -90.07
N ALA A 85 -18.05 24.52 -89.66
CA ALA A 85 -17.64 23.82 -88.44
C ALA A 85 -17.10 24.82 -87.41
N ASP A 86 -17.31 24.53 -86.13
CA ASP A 86 -16.83 25.37 -85.03
C ASP A 86 -15.31 25.46 -85.01
N CYS A 87 -14.79 26.67 -84.77
CA CYS A 87 -13.36 26.92 -84.64
C CYS A 87 -12.74 25.99 -83.58
N PRO A 88 -11.60 25.33 -83.86
CA PRO A 88 -10.94 24.46 -82.89
C PRO A 88 -10.58 25.18 -81.59
N GLN A 89 -10.39 24.41 -80.52
CA GLN A 89 -9.96 24.97 -79.24
C GLN A 89 -8.55 25.59 -79.38
N HIS A 90 -8.24 26.59 -78.54
CA HIS A 90 -7.01 27.39 -78.60
C HIS A 90 -6.87 28.26 -79.86
N HIS A 91 -7.92 28.33 -80.68
CA HIS A 91 -7.98 29.15 -81.89
C HIS A 91 -9.25 30.00 -81.91
N TRP A 92 -9.18 31.15 -82.57
CA TRP A 92 -10.33 31.99 -82.89
C TRP A 92 -10.47 32.18 -84.40
N CYS A 93 -11.70 32.19 -84.88
CA CYS A 93 -12.03 32.30 -86.30
C CYS A 93 -12.80 33.62 -86.49
N PRO A 94 -12.16 34.69 -87.03
CA PRO A 94 -12.90 35.87 -87.46
C PRO A 94 -13.96 35.51 -88.50
N ARG A 95 -14.86 36.45 -88.80
CA ARG A 95 -15.78 36.33 -89.94
C ARG A 95 -14.99 35.94 -91.20
N ALA A 96 -15.33 34.80 -91.80
CA ALA A 96 -14.65 34.39 -93.02
C ALA A 96 -14.88 35.44 -94.12
N ALA A 97 -13.82 35.90 -94.80
CA ALA A 97 -13.94 36.90 -95.86
C ALA A 97 -14.60 36.34 -97.14
N THR A 98 -14.35 35.04 -97.38
CA THR A 98 -14.86 34.23 -98.49
C THR A 98 -15.13 32.81 -98.00
N ASN A 99 -15.89 32.01 -98.76
CA ASN A 99 -16.29 30.65 -98.42
C ASN A 99 -15.57 29.59 -99.29
N GLN A 100 -14.28 29.79 -99.56
CA GLN A 100 -13.49 28.82 -100.34
C GLN A 100 -13.40 27.48 -99.57
N PRO A 101 -13.48 26.32 -100.27
CA PRO A 101 -13.51 25.02 -99.60
C PRO A 101 -12.19 24.75 -98.89
N ALA A 102 -12.21 24.72 -97.55
CA ALA A 102 -11.03 24.39 -96.78
C ALA A 102 -10.74 22.88 -96.89
N GLY A 103 -9.72 22.54 -97.69
CA GLY A 103 -9.05 21.24 -97.55
C GLY A 103 -8.34 21.14 -96.20
N ALA A 104 -8.04 19.92 -95.76
CA ALA A 104 -7.45 19.66 -94.43
C ALA A 104 -6.18 20.47 -94.11
N ALA A 105 -5.44 20.92 -95.13
CA ALA A 105 -4.23 21.73 -95.00
C ALA A 105 -4.46 23.26 -94.80
N SER A 106 -5.70 23.75 -94.72
CA SER A 106 -6.00 25.20 -94.77
C SER A 106 -6.68 25.79 -93.52
N LEU A 107 -6.67 25.08 -92.38
CA LEU A 107 -7.18 25.62 -91.11
C LEU A 107 -6.55 26.98 -90.76
N ALA A 108 -5.24 27.14 -91.00
CA ALA A 108 -4.49 28.38 -90.76
C ALA A 108 -4.98 29.59 -91.60
N GLN A 109 -5.73 29.38 -92.69
CA GLN A 109 -6.33 30.47 -93.46
C GLN A 109 -7.46 31.15 -92.67
N TYR A 110 -8.28 30.35 -91.98
CA TYR A 110 -9.53 30.79 -91.32
C TYR A 110 -9.44 30.90 -89.80
N ALA A 111 -8.67 30.03 -89.17
CA ALA A 111 -8.38 30.06 -87.75
C ALA A 111 -7.08 30.84 -87.48
N ARG A 112 -7.06 31.57 -86.37
CA ARG A 112 -5.87 32.19 -85.81
C ARG A 112 -5.61 31.54 -84.45
N LEU A 113 -4.38 31.14 -84.18
CA LEU A 113 -3.97 30.73 -82.84
C LEU A 113 -4.27 31.87 -81.85
N CYS A 114 -4.68 31.50 -80.65
CA CYS A 114 -4.64 32.43 -79.54
C CYS A 114 -3.18 32.85 -79.24
N PRO A 115 -2.94 34.09 -78.76
CA PRO A 115 -1.61 34.52 -78.32
C PRO A 115 -0.96 33.55 -77.32
N PRO A 116 0.38 33.53 -77.19
CA PRO A 116 1.08 32.71 -76.19
C PRO A 116 0.47 32.86 -74.81
N ASN A 117 0.39 31.74 -74.08
CA ASN A 117 -0.22 31.65 -72.75
C ASN A 117 -1.72 32.01 -72.68
N THR A 118 -2.43 32.01 -73.81
CA THR A 118 -3.90 32.16 -73.86
C THR A 118 -4.59 31.03 -74.62
N MET A 119 -5.85 30.80 -74.30
CA MET A 119 -6.67 29.74 -74.89
C MET A 119 -8.17 30.04 -74.82
N THR A 120 -8.95 29.28 -75.57
CA THR A 120 -10.42 29.42 -75.61
C THR A 120 -11.08 28.45 -74.63
N ARG A 121 -12.08 28.92 -73.89
CA ARG A 121 -12.84 28.10 -72.91
C ARG A 121 -13.60 26.93 -73.57
N ARG A 122 -14.00 27.10 -74.83
CA ARG A 122 -14.71 26.11 -75.67
C ARG A 122 -14.29 26.28 -77.15
N LYS A 123 -14.74 25.36 -78.02
CA LYS A 123 -14.71 25.54 -79.48
C LYS A 123 -15.67 26.67 -79.89
N GLY A 124 -15.53 27.18 -81.12
CA GLY A 124 -16.45 28.19 -81.69
C GLY A 124 -16.07 29.65 -81.43
N ALA A 125 -14.82 29.94 -81.06
CA ALA A 125 -14.40 31.29 -80.67
C ALA A 125 -14.39 32.29 -81.84
N ALA A 126 -15.20 33.35 -81.73
CA ALA A 126 -15.51 34.28 -82.82
C ALA A 126 -14.55 35.45 -83.05
N SER A 127 -13.70 35.75 -82.07
CA SER A 127 -12.75 36.86 -82.12
C SER A 127 -11.59 36.62 -81.15
N ILE A 128 -10.51 37.40 -81.26
CA ILE A 128 -9.37 37.34 -80.33
C ILE A 128 -9.79 37.60 -78.87
N ALA A 129 -10.89 38.33 -78.62
CA ALA A 129 -11.42 38.56 -77.28
C ALA A 129 -11.97 37.28 -76.60
N ALA A 130 -12.11 36.17 -77.33
CA ALA A 130 -12.43 34.86 -76.77
C ALA A 130 -11.18 34.03 -76.36
N CYS A 131 -9.97 34.54 -76.63
CA CYS A 131 -8.73 34.02 -76.08
C CYS A 131 -8.53 34.60 -74.67
N LEU A 132 -8.74 33.76 -73.66
CA LEU A 132 -8.56 34.08 -72.25
C LEU A 132 -7.21 33.55 -71.77
N ASN A 133 -6.73 34.05 -70.63
CA ASN A 133 -5.55 33.55 -69.94
C ASN A 133 -5.60 32.02 -69.78
N ALA A 134 -4.50 31.33 -70.06
CA ALA A 134 -4.34 29.93 -69.67
C ALA A 134 -4.26 29.82 -68.14
N PRO A 135 -4.57 28.65 -67.55
CA PRO A 135 -4.28 28.38 -66.15
C PRO A 135 -2.81 28.64 -65.85
N GLY A 136 -2.50 29.23 -64.71
CA GLY A 136 -1.15 29.70 -64.34
C GLY A 136 -0.82 31.12 -64.80
N PHE A 137 -1.67 31.78 -65.63
CA PHE A 137 -1.37 33.09 -66.21
C PHE A 137 -2.46 34.13 -66.00
N VAL A 138 -2.08 35.41 -66.13
CA VAL A 138 -2.96 36.58 -66.08
C VAL A 138 -2.56 37.67 -67.09
N PHE A 139 -3.49 38.56 -67.41
CA PHE A 139 -3.26 39.70 -68.30
C PHE A 139 -2.72 40.90 -67.51
N THR A 140 -1.49 41.37 -67.79
CA THR A 140 -0.98 42.64 -67.27
C THR A 140 -1.22 43.79 -68.26
N LYS A 141 -1.52 44.96 -67.70
CA LYS A 141 -1.59 46.23 -68.43
C LYS A 141 -0.20 46.90 -68.49
N ASP A 142 0.78 46.19 -69.05
CA ASP A 142 2.12 46.73 -69.26
C ASP A 142 2.11 47.70 -70.46
N TYR A 143 1.88 48.98 -70.15
CA TYR A 143 2.37 50.07 -70.98
C TYR A 143 3.89 50.09 -70.83
N PRO A 144 4.70 50.14 -71.91
CA PRO A 144 6.12 50.40 -71.75
C PRO A 144 6.29 51.80 -71.19
N ARG A 145 6.69 51.91 -69.91
CA ARG A 145 7.28 53.16 -69.39
C ARG A 145 8.59 53.36 -70.13
N SER A 146 8.52 54.07 -71.26
CA SER A 146 9.68 54.71 -71.84
C SER A 146 10.34 55.55 -70.75
N SER A 147 11.64 55.39 -70.62
CA SER A 147 12.49 56.24 -69.78
C SER A 147 12.21 57.72 -70.04
N SER A 148 12.42 58.53 -69.00
CA SER A 148 12.33 59.98 -69.02
C SER A 148 13.01 60.61 -70.23
N SER A 149 12.20 61.08 -71.18
CA SER A 149 12.56 62.22 -72.03
C SER A 149 11.29 63.00 -72.38
N SER A 150 11.32 64.29 -72.09
CA SER A 150 10.29 65.24 -72.49
C SER A 150 10.25 65.37 -74.01
N ASN A 151 9.08 65.22 -74.63
CA ASN A 151 8.60 66.17 -75.64
C ASN A 151 7.11 65.96 -75.97
N SER A 152 6.44 67.05 -76.30
CA SER A 152 4.99 67.20 -76.44
C SER A 152 4.52 67.19 -77.90
N VAL A 153 3.47 66.42 -78.22
CA VAL A 153 2.53 66.66 -79.35
C VAL A 153 1.20 65.91 -79.07
N PRO A 154 0.06 66.24 -79.71
CA PRO A 154 -1.19 66.45 -78.97
C PRO A 154 -2.35 65.51 -79.35
N GLU A 155 -3.50 65.73 -78.69
CA GLU A 155 -4.74 64.98 -78.86
C GLU A 155 -5.30 65.03 -80.29
N ALA A 156 -5.52 63.86 -80.92
CA ALA A 156 -6.41 63.71 -82.07
C ALA A 156 -6.97 62.28 -82.20
N SER A 157 -8.30 62.17 -82.31
CA SER A 157 -9.07 60.99 -82.76
C SER A 157 -8.96 59.68 -81.95
N ALA A 158 -9.74 59.61 -80.86
CA ALA A 158 -10.19 58.32 -80.32
C ALA A 158 -11.20 57.65 -81.28
N ALA A 159 -10.82 56.57 -81.98
CA ALA A 159 -11.76 55.66 -82.66
C ALA A 159 -11.18 54.32 -83.14
N ALA A 160 -9.88 54.22 -83.47
CA ALA A 160 -9.39 53.20 -84.42
C ALA A 160 -8.31 52.21 -83.92
N VAL A 161 -7.93 52.20 -82.63
CA VAL A 161 -6.82 51.36 -82.11
C VAL A 161 -7.24 50.58 -80.85
N TYR A 162 -8.28 49.74 -80.96
CA TYR A 162 -8.79 48.93 -79.84
C TYR A 162 -8.57 47.41 -79.98
N SER A 163 -7.80 46.96 -80.97
CA SER A 163 -7.66 45.54 -81.29
C SER A 163 -6.26 45.16 -81.79
N ALA A 164 -5.31 44.93 -80.88
CA ALA A 164 -4.23 43.93 -80.98
C ALA A 164 -3.17 44.06 -79.87
N ASN A 165 -2.77 45.28 -79.48
CA ASN A 165 -1.49 45.54 -78.80
C ASN A 165 -1.63 46.22 -77.43
N MET A 166 -2.11 45.53 -76.38
CA MET A 166 -2.07 46.14 -75.03
C MET A 166 -2.06 45.21 -73.80
N PHE A 167 -2.08 43.89 -73.96
CA PHE A 167 -2.02 42.97 -72.82
C PHE A 167 -0.90 41.96 -73.00
N LYS A 168 0.04 41.99 -72.05
CA LYS A 168 1.07 40.96 -71.91
C LYS A 168 0.51 39.87 -71.00
N VAL A 169 0.78 38.61 -71.31
CA VAL A 169 0.30 37.48 -70.51
C VAL A 169 1.48 36.90 -69.75
N VAL A 170 1.46 37.09 -68.44
CA VAL A 170 2.56 36.71 -67.53
C VAL A 170 2.10 35.58 -66.61
N PRO A 171 3.01 34.68 -66.20
CA PRO A 171 2.68 33.64 -65.25
C PRO A 171 2.51 34.24 -63.85
N CYS A 172 1.78 33.54 -62.99
CA CYS A 172 1.63 33.91 -61.59
C CYS A 172 2.90 33.56 -60.80
N GLY A 173 3.56 34.58 -60.25
CA GLY A 173 4.74 34.40 -59.40
C GLY A 173 4.42 33.74 -58.06
N ASP A 174 5.44 33.76 -57.19
CA ASP A 174 5.43 33.12 -55.87
C ASP A 174 4.18 33.45 -55.05
N ASN A 175 3.63 32.43 -54.39
CA ASN A 175 2.49 32.53 -53.49
C ASN A 175 1.20 33.00 -54.16
N ALA A 176 1.08 32.83 -55.48
CA ALA A 176 -0.12 33.16 -56.23
C ALA A 176 -0.39 32.18 -57.38
N TYR A 177 -1.67 32.01 -57.72
CA TYR A 177 -2.15 31.09 -58.74
C TYR A 177 -3.24 31.71 -59.62
N SER A 178 -3.56 31.06 -60.74
CA SER A 178 -4.64 31.43 -61.63
C SER A 178 -5.32 30.20 -62.21
N ASN A 179 -6.63 30.06 -61.97
CA ASN A 179 -7.44 28.98 -62.54
C ASN A 179 -7.58 29.08 -64.08
N GLY A 180 -7.21 30.22 -64.66
CA GLY A 180 -7.33 30.49 -66.09
C GLY A 180 -8.78 30.60 -66.58
N LEU A 181 -8.91 30.83 -67.88
CA LEU A 181 -10.17 30.82 -68.63
C LEU A 181 -11.25 31.79 -68.12
N ASP A 182 -10.87 32.81 -67.34
CA ASP A 182 -11.76 33.78 -66.68
C ASP A 182 -11.51 35.23 -67.09
N GLY A 183 -10.39 35.52 -67.76
CA GLY A 183 -9.99 36.88 -68.13
C GLY A 183 -9.24 37.61 -67.02
N ALA A 184 -8.73 36.90 -66.00
CA ALA A 184 -8.11 37.51 -64.84
C ALA A 184 -6.94 38.45 -65.19
N THR A 185 -6.96 39.64 -64.59
CA THR A 185 -5.93 40.68 -64.70
C THR A 185 -4.97 40.72 -63.49
N SER A 186 -5.17 39.81 -62.54
CA SER A 186 -4.40 39.69 -61.29
C SER A 186 -4.48 38.26 -60.77
N CYS A 187 -3.36 37.71 -60.31
CA CYS A 187 -3.33 36.37 -59.74
C CYS A 187 -4.06 36.34 -58.39
N ARG A 188 -4.58 35.17 -58.01
CA ARG A 188 -5.14 34.93 -56.68
C ARG A 188 -3.99 34.58 -55.75
N ALA A 189 -3.83 35.30 -54.64
CA ALA A 189 -2.88 34.91 -53.63
C ALA A 189 -3.26 33.54 -53.03
N CYS A 190 -2.26 32.78 -52.57
CA CYS A 190 -2.49 31.64 -51.71
C CYS A 190 -3.20 32.07 -50.41
N PRO A 191 -4.01 31.19 -49.78
CA PRO A 191 -4.63 31.48 -48.50
C PRO A 191 -3.57 31.76 -47.42
N THR A 192 -3.97 32.44 -46.34
CA THR A 192 -3.05 32.93 -45.30
C THR A 192 -2.16 31.81 -44.75
N GLY A 193 -0.84 32.01 -44.77
CA GLY A 193 0.15 31.02 -44.34
C GLY A 193 0.62 30.05 -45.42
N PHE A 194 -0.21 29.71 -46.40
CA PHE A 194 0.19 28.84 -47.52
C PHE A 194 1.15 29.55 -48.49
N LYS A 195 2.02 28.77 -49.12
CA LYS A 195 3.10 29.20 -49.99
C LYS A 195 3.21 28.31 -51.23
N THR A 196 3.79 28.81 -52.32
CA THR A 196 4.19 27.95 -53.44
C THR A 196 5.59 27.41 -53.20
N ASP A 197 5.85 26.19 -53.63
CA ASP A 197 7.19 25.60 -53.56
C ASP A 197 8.14 26.32 -54.53
N PRO A 198 9.30 26.83 -54.10
CA PRO A 198 10.29 27.44 -55.00
C PRO A 198 10.84 26.49 -56.08
N MET A 199 10.60 25.18 -55.96
CA MET A 199 10.95 24.18 -56.98
C MET A 199 9.82 23.94 -58.00
N ASP A 200 8.58 24.40 -57.75
CA ASP A 200 7.49 24.31 -58.74
C ASP A 200 7.75 25.32 -59.88
N GLU A 201 7.56 24.90 -61.14
CA GLU A 201 7.69 25.83 -62.27
C GLU A 201 6.61 26.92 -62.19
N ILE A 202 6.98 28.20 -62.36
CA ILE A 202 6.06 29.35 -62.22
C ILE A 202 4.81 29.25 -63.15
N ALA A 203 4.93 28.57 -64.29
CA ALA A 203 3.82 28.32 -65.21
C ALA A 203 2.81 27.25 -64.72
N SER A 204 3.17 26.46 -63.70
CA SER A 204 2.37 25.36 -63.14
C SER A 204 1.34 25.80 -62.09
N HIS A 205 1.34 27.08 -61.70
CA HIS A 205 0.48 27.69 -60.66
C HIS A 205 -1.01 27.81 -61.08
N THR A 206 -1.58 26.68 -61.49
CA THR A 206 -2.85 26.55 -62.24
C THR A 206 -4.10 26.45 -61.37
N SER A 207 -3.96 26.24 -60.06
CA SER A 207 -5.06 26.19 -59.11
C SER A 207 -4.55 26.37 -57.67
N VAL A 208 -5.45 26.46 -56.69
CA VAL A 208 -5.09 26.55 -55.26
C VAL A 208 -4.26 25.35 -54.76
N ALA A 209 -4.24 24.21 -55.47
CA ALA A 209 -3.46 23.03 -55.08
C ALA A 209 -1.93 23.24 -55.11
N VAL A 210 -1.44 24.32 -55.72
CA VAL A 210 -0.02 24.72 -55.66
C VAL A 210 0.34 25.40 -54.33
N CYS A 211 -0.66 25.83 -53.55
CA CYS A 211 -0.49 26.44 -52.24
C CYS A 211 -0.32 25.33 -51.19
N LYS A 212 0.93 25.07 -50.82
CA LYS A 212 1.37 24.06 -49.85
C LYS A 212 1.69 24.72 -48.50
N ALA A 213 1.74 23.95 -47.41
CA ALA A 213 2.37 24.42 -46.18
C ALA A 213 3.89 24.48 -46.38
N PRO A 214 4.58 25.58 -46.03
CA PRO A 214 6.04 25.67 -46.14
C PRO A 214 6.75 24.84 -45.05
N PRO A 215 8.06 24.55 -45.20
CA PRO A 215 8.86 23.93 -44.16
C PRO A 215 8.72 24.64 -42.81
N GLY A 216 8.57 23.87 -41.74
CA GLY A 216 8.24 24.33 -40.39
C GLY A 216 6.75 24.35 -40.05
N PHE A 217 5.87 24.02 -41.01
CA PHE A 217 4.42 24.12 -40.84
C PHE A 217 3.67 22.89 -41.38
N TYR A 218 2.44 22.71 -40.88
CA TYR A 218 1.47 21.70 -41.32
C TYR A 218 0.09 22.31 -41.61
N ILE A 219 -0.83 21.52 -42.18
CA ILE A 219 -2.20 21.95 -42.50
C ILE A 219 -3.16 21.50 -41.40
N GLY A 220 -3.50 22.44 -40.50
CA GLY A 220 -4.53 22.27 -39.48
C GLY A 220 -5.88 22.80 -39.96
N GLY A 221 -6.75 21.91 -40.44
CA GLY A 221 -8.07 22.27 -40.96
C GLY A 221 -7.99 23.12 -42.24
N GLU A 222 -8.46 24.37 -42.19
CA GLU A 222 -8.38 25.32 -43.32
C GLU A 222 -7.16 26.27 -43.23
N SER A 223 -6.27 26.08 -42.24
CA SER A 223 -5.16 26.99 -41.93
C SER A 223 -3.82 26.28 -41.82
N VAL A 224 -2.73 27.04 -42.04
CA VAL A 224 -1.36 26.58 -41.83
C VAL A 224 -0.92 26.89 -40.40
N MET A 225 -0.48 25.88 -39.66
CA MET A 225 -0.05 25.96 -38.27
C MET A 225 1.44 25.61 -38.15
N PRO A 226 2.23 26.25 -37.27
CA PRO A 226 3.61 25.87 -37.05
C PRO A 226 3.68 24.46 -36.45
N CYS A 227 4.70 23.68 -36.81
CA CYS A 227 4.96 22.40 -36.15
C CYS A 227 5.13 22.62 -34.64
N PRO A 228 4.43 21.88 -33.76
CA PRO A 228 4.62 21.99 -32.32
C PRO A 228 6.07 21.63 -31.95
N ALA A 229 6.55 22.17 -30.82
CA ALA A 229 7.88 21.84 -30.32
C ALA A 229 8.00 20.32 -30.11
N GLY A 230 9.10 19.75 -30.60
CA GLY A 230 9.28 18.30 -30.69
C GLY A 230 8.92 17.66 -32.03
N SER A 231 8.47 18.45 -33.01
CA SER A 231 8.18 17.99 -34.37
C SER A 231 8.72 18.96 -35.42
N PHE A 232 8.98 18.47 -36.64
CA PHE A 232 9.50 19.28 -37.75
C PHE A 232 8.81 18.97 -39.09
N SER A 233 8.93 19.91 -40.04
CA SER A 233 8.51 19.71 -41.43
C SER A 233 9.59 20.26 -42.36
N SER A 234 10.23 19.40 -43.16
CA SER A 234 11.41 19.76 -43.96
C SER A 234 11.10 20.22 -45.40
N ASN A 235 9.89 19.95 -45.90
CA ASN A 235 9.50 20.14 -47.29
C ASN A 235 8.17 20.89 -47.41
N TYR A 236 7.89 21.44 -48.58
CA TYR A 236 6.56 21.96 -48.88
C TYR A 236 5.55 20.80 -48.96
N THR A 237 4.55 20.80 -48.09
CA THR A 237 3.64 19.65 -47.93
C THR A 237 2.17 19.99 -48.14
N LEU A 238 1.42 18.99 -48.61
CA LEU A 238 -0.05 18.95 -48.62
C LEU A 238 -0.62 18.01 -47.53
N LEU A 239 0.25 17.42 -46.70
CA LEU A 239 -0.13 16.55 -45.58
C LEU A 239 -0.45 17.36 -44.33
N GLY A 240 -1.21 16.74 -43.42
CA GLY A 240 -1.71 17.37 -42.20
C GLY A 240 -0.76 17.33 -41.01
N ASP A 241 0.36 16.60 -41.09
CA ASP A 241 1.14 16.24 -39.89
C ASP A 241 2.64 16.59 -40.06
N CYS A 242 3.27 17.01 -38.96
CA CYS A 242 4.73 17.14 -38.85
C CYS A 242 5.34 15.79 -38.48
N THR A 243 6.65 15.64 -38.69
CA THR A 243 7.40 14.45 -38.26
C THR A 243 7.93 14.67 -36.85
N ASP A 244 7.64 13.77 -35.93
CA ASP A 244 8.07 13.88 -34.54
C ASP A 244 9.56 13.54 -34.39
N CYS A 245 10.26 14.32 -33.57
CA CYS A 245 11.67 14.11 -33.28
C CYS A 245 11.91 12.79 -32.52
N GLU A 246 10.99 12.39 -31.65
CA GLU A 246 11.09 11.13 -30.90
C GLU A 246 11.07 9.90 -31.82
N GLU A 247 10.24 9.89 -32.87
CA GLU A 247 10.20 8.77 -33.83
C GLU A 247 11.50 8.62 -34.64
N VAL A 248 12.20 9.74 -34.88
CA VAL A 248 13.42 9.78 -35.71
C VAL A 248 14.71 9.60 -34.90
N PHE A 249 14.75 10.14 -33.69
CA PHE A 249 15.97 10.24 -32.86
C PHE A 249 15.90 9.53 -31.50
N GLY A 250 14.71 9.08 -31.07
CA GLY A 250 14.48 8.40 -29.79
C GLY A 250 13.89 9.29 -28.70
N ALA A 251 13.49 8.66 -27.60
CA ALA A 251 12.60 9.22 -26.59
C ALA A 251 13.09 10.55 -25.98
N GLY A 252 12.22 11.57 -26.02
CA GLY A 252 12.49 12.89 -25.46
C GLY A 252 13.62 13.69 -26.11
N VAL A 253 13.97 13.39 -27.37
CA VAL A 253 14.62 14.35 -28.27
C VAL A 253 13.54 15.30 -28.81
N THR A 254 13.77 16.60 -28.72
CA THR A 254 12.79 17.64 -29.05
C THR A 254 13.42 18.82 -29.81
N THR A 255 12.63 19.85 -30.12
CA THR A 255 13.09 21.08 -30.78
C THR A 255 13.12 22.25 -29.79
N GLN A 256 14.01 23.22 -30.01
CA GLN A 256 14.15 24.38 -29.11
C GLN A 256 12.90 25.28 -29.09
N ALA A 257 12.11 25.26 -30.18
CA ALA A 257 10.87 26.01 -30.34
C ALA A 257 9.95 25.34 -31.37
N GLU A 258 8.71 25.83 -31.45
CA GLU A 258 7.78 25.54 -32.55
C GLU A 258 8.33 26.03 -33.92
N GLY A 259 7.78 25.50 -35.00
CA GLY A 259 8.09 25.95 -36.37
C GLY A 259 9.36 25.33 -36.98
N ALA A 260 9.83 24.19 -36.45
CA ALA A 260 11.08 23.56 -36.86
C ALA A 260 11.05 23.08 -38.32
N ASN A 261 11.93 23.63 -39.15
CA ASN A 261 11.92 23.46 -40.60
C ASN A 261 12.85 22.36 -41.14
N SER A 262 13.45 21.55 -40.26
CA SER A 262 14.32 20.43 -40.62
C SER A 262 14.57 19.51 -39.43
N SER A 263 14.97 18.26 -39.69
CA SER A 263 15.34 17.30 -38.65
C SER A 263 16.57 17.74 -37.83
N ALA A 264 17.43 18.61 -38.39
CA ALA A 264 18.57 19.20 -37.68
C ALA A 264 18.17 20.16 -36.53
N ALA A 265 16.89 20.51 -36.42
CA ALA A 265 16.32 21.25 -35.30
C ALA A 265 15.86 20.35 -34.14
N CYS A 266 15.82 19.02 -34.32
CA CYS A 266 15.64 18.03 -33.25
C CYS A 266 16.95 17.90 -32.43
N ASN A 267 17.38 19.01 -31.85
CA ASN A 267 18.75 19.19 -31.36
C ASN A 267 18.84 19.58 -29.86
N VAL A 268 17.78 19.32 -29.11
CA VAL A 268 17.68 19.51 -27.66
C VAL A 268 16.95 18.33 -27.02
N LEU A 269 17.09 18.17 -25.70
CA LEU A 269 16.32 17.23 -24.89
C LEU A 269 15.13 17.90 -24.20
N GLU A 270 14.10 17.10 -23.98
CA GLU A 270 13.07 17.42 -22.98
C GLU A 270 13.65 17.44 -21.56
N PRO A 271 13.06 18.22 -20.64
CA PRO A 271 13.43 18.17 -19.23
C PRO A 271 13.32 16.74 -18.67
N GLY A 272 14.27 16.33 -17.84
CA GLY A 272 14.32 14.99 -17.26
C GLY A 272 14.92 13.91 -18.16
N ARG A 273 15.49 14.26 -19.32
CA ARG A 273 16.25 13.36 -20.20
C ARG A 273 17.76 13.64 -20.14
N ALA A 274 18.56 12.61 -20.43
CA ALA A 274 20.01 12.69 -20.57
C ALA A 274 20.49 11.97 -21.83
N PHE A 275 21.60 12.44 -22.42
CA PHE A 275 22.26 11.76 -23.53
C PHE A 275 23.04 10.55 -23.05
N VAL A 276 23.02 9.51 -23.87
CA VAL A 276 23.87 8.32 -23.75
C VAL A 276 24.70 8.19 -25.02
N GLN A 277 26.03 8.17 -24.90
CA GLN A 277 26.94 7.93 -26.01
C GLN A 277 27.81 6.72 -25.68
N ARG A 278 27.89 5.74 -26.59
CA ARG A 278 28.66 4.48 -26.38
C ARG A 278 28.28 3.77 -25.05
N SER A 279 26.99 3.77 -24.71
CA SER A 279 26.42 3.22 -23.46
C SER A 279 26.83 3.91 -22.16
N LYS A 280 27.30 5.16 -22.21
CA LYS A 280 27.55 6.00 -21.03
C LYS A 280 26.76 7.29 -21.08
N VAL A 281 26.30 7.79 -19.93
CA VAL A 281 25.67 9.11 -19.86
C VAL A 281 26.72 10.20 -20.01
N VAL A 282 26.42 11.17 -20.87
CA VAL A 282 27.30 12.33 -21.10
C VAL A 282 27.15 13.32 -19.95
N THR A 283 27.97 13.18 -18.91
CA THR A 283 27.91 14.02 -17.69
C THR A 283 28.71 15.32 -17.78
N ASP A 284 29.68 15.42 -18.69
CA ASP A 284 30.52 16.60 -18.89
C ASP A 284 30.50 17.08 -20.34
N GLU A 285 30.62 18.39 -20.56
CA GLU A 285 30.80 18.97 -21.91
C GLU A 285 32.09 18.49 -22.60
N ASN A 286 33.08 18.03 -21.80
CA ASN A 286 34.40 17.59 -22.24
C ASN A 286 34.49 16.12 -22.65
N ASP A 287 33.45 15.31 -22.43
CA ASP A 287 33.38 13.94 -22.97
C ASP A 287 32.94 13.93 -24.46
N SER A 288 32.86 15.12 -25.08
CA SER A 288 32.64 15.32 -26.51
C SER A 288 33.94 15.27 -27.32
N ASP A 289 33.91 14.57 -28.46
CA ASP A 289 35.07 14.38 -29.33
C ASP A 289 35.62 15.74 -29.85
N ALA A 290 36.74 16.22 -29.27
CA ALA A 290 37.64 17.30 -29.75
C ALA A 290 37.07 18.67 -30.17
N ALA A 291 35.74 18.90 -30.10
CA ALA A 291 35.05 20.07 -30.65
C ALA A 291 34.29 20.92 -29.61
N GLY A 292 34.41 20.58 -28.32
CA GLY A 292 34.05 21.48 -27.20
C GLY A 292 32.56 21.84 -27.13
N GLY A 293 31.68 20.86 -27.26
CA GLY A 293 30.25 21.07 -27.06
C GLY A 293 29.40 19.93 -27.64
N ILE A 294 28.40 19.50 -26.87
CA ILE A 294 27.42 18.48 -27.27
C ILE A 294 26.54 19.04 -28.40
N ARG A 295 26.95 18.84 -29.65
CA ARG A 295 26.19 19.22 -30.84
C ARG A 295 25.42 18.03 -31.37
N ILE A 296 24.10 18.04 -31.25
CA ILE A 296 23.19 17.10 -31.94
C ILE A 296 23.08 17.44 -33.44
N VAL A 297 24.22 17.65 -34.11
CA VAL A 297 24.30 18.06 -35.51
C VAL A 297 25.13 17.05 -36.31
N ALA A 298 25.02 15.78 -35.93
CA ALA A 298 25.18 14.61 -36.79
C ALA A 298 24.51 13.41 -36.11
N LEU A 299 23.75 12.63 -36.87
CA LEU A 299 23.37 11.26 -36.51
C LEU A 299 24.59 10.33 -36.68
N ASP A 300 25.64 10.55 -35.90
CA ASP A 300 26.71 9.57 -35.78
C ASP A 300 26.22 8.40 -34.93
N ALA A 301 26.38 7.19 -35.46
CA ALA A 301 25.74 5.99 -34.97
C ALA A 301 26.17 5.65 -33.52
N GLY A 302 25.27 5.83 -32.56
CA GLY A 302 25.47 5.42 -31.16
C GLY A 302 25.17 6.46 -30.08
N ILE A 303 24.52 7.59 -30.41
CA ILE A 303 23.86 8.47 -29.43
C ILE A 303 22.42 8.00 -29.22
N THR A 304 22.01 7.82 -27.98
CA THR A 304 20.65 7.53 -27.54
C THR A 304 20.30 8.40 -26.34
N THR A 305 19.09 8.25 -25.79
CA THR A 305 18.59 8.98 -24.63
C THR A 305 18.15 8.03 -23.51
N LYS A 306 18.21 8.49 -22.26
CA LYS A 306 17.54 7.86 -21.11
C LYS A 306 16.92 8.90 -20.19
N ALA A 307 16.20 8.46 -19.17
CA ALA A 307 15.80 9.31 -18.06
C ALA A 307 17.04 9.86 -17.32
N CYS A 308 16.96 11.10 -16.83
CA CYS A 308 18.04 11.75 -16.10
C CYS A 308 18.51 10.87 -14.92
N PRO A 309 19.81 10.53 -14.78
CA PRO A 309 20.27 9.60 -13.75
C PRO A 309 19.87 9.98 -12.32
N GLN A 310 19.70 8.97 -11.47
CA GLN A 310 19.44 9.19 -10.04
C GLN A 310 20.56 10.04 -9.42
N SER A 311 20.19 11.01 -8.58
CA SER A 311 21.11 12.02 -7.98
C SER A 311 21.65 13.07 -8.96
N PHE A 312 21.05 13.20 -10.13
CA PHE A 312 21.26 14.30 -11.07
C PHE A 312 19.91 14.93 -11.44
N PHE A 313 19.93 16.18 -11.91
CA PHE A 313 18.77 16.81 -12.54
C PHE A 313 19.12 17.36 -13.92
N CYS A 314 18.15 17.33 -14.82
CA CYS A 314 18.32 17.65 -16.23
C CYS A 314 17.23 18.67 -16.64
N PRO A 315 17.53 19.97 -16.75
CA PRO A 315 16.53 20.99 -17.11
C PRO A 315 16.06 20.93 -18.58
N GLY A 316 16.61 20.01 -19.38
CA GLY A 316 16.38 19.92 -20.82
C GLY A 316 17.35 20.82 -21.61
N GLY A 317 17.10 21.00 -22.91
CA GLY A 317 18.00 21.76 -23.78
C GLY A 317 19.24 20.95 -24.18
N THR A 318 20.40 21.60 -24.17
CA THR A 318 21.71 20.97 -24.51
C THR A 318 22.63 20.77 -23.30
N THR A 319 22.16 21.07 -22.08
CA THR A 319 22.99 20.97 -20.87
C THR A 319 23.15 19.53 -20.41
N PRO A 320 24.34 19.06 -20.03
CA PRO A 320 24.52 17.74 -19.44
C PRO A 320 23.83 17.64 -18.06
N PRO A 321 23.58 16.42 -17.54
CA PRO A 321 23.00 16.20 -16.22
C PRO A 321 23.81 16.88 -15.12
N THR A 322 23.17 17.72 -14.32
CA THR A 322 23.82 18.40 -13.19
C THR A 322 23.66 17.55 -11.93
N ARG A 323 24.79 17.17 -11.30
CA ARG A 323 24.76 16.39 -10.05
C ARG A 323 24.11 17.21 -8.93
N CYS A 324 23.26 16.56 -8.13
CA CYS A 324 22.73 17.15 -6.92
C CYS A 324 23.86 17.52 -5.93
N TYR A 325 23.84 18.76 -5.45
CA TYR A 325 24.82 19.30 -4.51
C TYR A 325 24.60 18.76 -3.09
N ARG A 326 25.62 18.93 -2.23
CA ARG A 326 25.61 18.51 -0.82
C ARG A 326 25.33 17.01 -0.59
N GLY A 327 25.70 16.18 -1.58
CA GLY A 327 25.42 14.74 -1.59
C GLY A 327 23.94 14.36 -1.75
N MET A 328 23.03 15.32 -1.94
CA MET A 328 21.60 15.04 -2.08
C MET A 328 21.31 14.12 -3.28
N MET A 329 20.14 13.49 -3.25
CA MET A 329 19.73 12.48 -4.23
C MET A 329 18.38 12.86 -4.85
N THR A 330 17.96 12.11 -5.86
CA THR A 330 16.61 12.16 -6.43
C THR A 330 15.91 10.83 -6.16
N GLU A 331 14.60 10.86 -5.95
CA GLU A 331 13.81 9.66 -5.60
C GLU A 331 13.93 8.53 -6.62
N GLY A 332 14.07 8.89 -7.90
CA GLY A 332 14.45 7.99 -8.98
C GLY A 332 15.11 8.76 -10.12
N GLU A 333 15.11 8.15 -11.30
CA GLU A 333 15.54 8.82 -12.54
C GLU A 333 14.48 9.81 -13.05
N GLY A 334 14.88 10.75 -13.91
CA GLY A 334 13.98 11.67 -14.61
C GLY A 334 13.79 13.04 -13.95
N ALA A 335 14.61 13.42 -12.97
CA ALA A 335 14.49 14.73 -12.33
C ALA A 335 14.76 15.89 -13.31
N VAL A 336 13.87 16.88 -13.31
CA VAL A 336 13.86 18.03 -14.23
C VAL A 336 14.51 19.28 -13.63
N SER A 337 14.64 19.36 -12.30
CA SER A 337 15.19 20.55 -11.64
C SER A 337 15.86 20.26 -10.30
N GLU A 338 16.73 21.19 -9.88
CA GLU A 338 17.41 21.18 -8.58
C GLU A 338 16.46 21.01 -7.39
N GLN A 339 15.19 21.42 -7.51
CA GLN A 339 14.21 21.30 -6.42
C GLN A 339 13.99 19.85 -5.99
N GLN A 340 14.10 18.91 -6.94
CA GLN A 340 13.98 17.46 -6.72
C GLN A 340 15.23 16.81 -6.11
N CYS A 341 16.35 17.54 -6.00
CA CYS A 341 17.47 17.12 -5.16
C CYS A 341 17.07 17.27 -3.69
N VAL A 342 16.88 16.15 -3.00
CA VAL A 342 16.42 16.10 -1.62
C VAL A 342 17.17 15.01 -0.85
N ALA A 343 17.01 14.95 0.47
CA ALA A 343 17.62 13.91 1.28
C ALA A 343 16.69 12.66 1.32
N PRO A 344 17.22 11.46 1.02
CA PRO A 344 16.44 10.22 1.01
C PRO A 344 15.93 9.83 2.41
N PRO A 345 15.06 8.81 2.52
CA PRO A 345 14.71 8.22 3.80
C PRO A 345 15.95 7.83 4.62
N GLY A 346 15.96 8.19 5.90
CA GLY A 346 17.08 7.96 6.81
C GLY A 346 18.25 8.94 6.70
N TRP A 347 18.16 9.99 5.88
CA TRP A 347 19.18 11.04 5.74
C TRP A 347 18.56 12.43 5.86
N PHE A 348 19.17 13.32 6.65
CA PHE A 348 18.71 14.71 6.81
C PHE A 348 19.69 15.70 6.19
N LEU A 349 19.21 16.91 5.91
CA LEU A 349 20.01 17.99 5.32
C LEU A 349 20.30 19.07 6.37
N PRO A 350 21.50 19.13 6.97
CA PRO A 350 21.81 20.11 8.01
C PRO A 350 21.51 21.55 7.58
N ALA A 351 21.07 22.39 8.52
CA ALA A 351 20.76 23.80 8.23
C ALA A 351 21.99 24.61 7.77
N GLU A 352 23.20 24.16 8.11
CA GLU A 352 24.44 24.77 7.63
C GLU A 352 24.72 24.36 6.17
N ALA A 353 24.68 25.34 5.25
CA ALA A 353 24.80 25.10 3.81
C ALA A 353 26.15 24.54 3.34
N SER A 354 27.17 24.54 4.21
CA SER A 354 28.50 23.97 3.99
C SER A 354 28.57 22.45 4.17
N GLN A 355 27.62 21.86 4.90
CA GLN A 355 27.66 20.44 5.27
C GLN A 355 26.86 19.60 4.28
N ASP A 356 27.41 18.47 3.85
CA ASP A 356 26.67 17.47 3.08
C ASP A 356 25.50 16.89 3.92
N MET A 357 24.56 16.21 3.25
CA MET A 357 23.52 15.44 3.94
C MET A 357 24.15 14.39 4.87
N GLN A 358 23.49 14.13 6.00
CA GLN A 358 23.99 13.23 7.05
C GLN A 358 22.99 12.11 7.33
N GLU A 359 23.48 10.91 7.60
CA GLU A 359 22.64 9.79 8.03
C GLU A 359 22.03 10.08 9.41
N CYS A 360 20.82 9.62 9.64
CA CYS A 360 20.18 9.72 10.95
C CYS A 360 21.01 8.99 12.03
N PRO A 361 21.30 9.61 13.19
CA PRO A 361 21.91 8.93 14.32
C PRO A 361 20.95 7.89 14.92
N SER A 362 21.51 6.93 15.67
CA SER A 362 20.72 5.90 16.36
C SER A 362 19.71 6.54 17.34
N GLY A 363 18.53 5.94 17.46
CA GLY A 363 17.41 6.49 18.22
C GLY A 363 16.61 7.55 17.44
N THR A 364 16.95 7.80 16.17
CA THR A 364 16.20 8.66 15.25
C THR A 364 15.94 7.97 13.90
N TYR A 365 14.95 8.48 13.16
CA TYR A 365 14.57 8.00 11.83
C TYR A 365 14.08 9.18 10.97
N LYS A 366 13.94 8.96 9.66
CA LYS A 366 13.32 9.94 8.75
C LYS A 366 12.63 9.24 7.59
N GLU A 367 11.33 9.45 7.47
CA GLU A 367 10.52 8.97 6.35
C GLU A 367 10.56 9.93 5.16
N GLY A 368 10.39 9.38 3.95
CA GLY A 368 10.21 10.15 2.72
C GLY A 368 11.42 10.89 2.16
N TRP A 369 11.23 11.41 0.94
CA TRP A 369 12.19 12.18 0.16
C TRP A 369 11.89 13.68 0.33
N ASP A 370 12.68 14.37 1.17
CA ASP A 370 12.43 15.78 1.48
C ASP A 370 13.71 16.51 1.96
N ARG A 371 13.57 17.79 2.34
CA ARG A 371 14.67 18.63 2.86
C ARG A 371 14.59 18.83 4.37
N ALA A 372 14.17 17.83 5.15
CA ALA A 372 14.11 17.93 6.60
C ALA A 372 15.49 18.26 7.20
N ALA A 373 15.52 19.25 8.11
CA ALA A 373 16.76 19.77 8.70
C ALA A 373 17.35 18.90 9.83
N SER A 374 16.64 17.84 10.22
CA SER A 374 16.97 16.93 11.32
C SER A 374 16.11 15.66 11.23
N CYS A 375 16.58 14.55 11.76
CA CYS A 375 15.78 13.33 11.90
C CYS A 375 14.78 13.41 13.06
N THR A 376 13.72 12.61 12.98
CA THR A 376 12.69 12.49 14.01
C THR A 376 13.15 11.51 15.09
N PRO A 377 13.12 11.86 16.39
CA PRO A 377 13.41 10.90 17.46
C PRO A 377 12.36 9.79 17.51
N CYS A 378 12.79 8.55 17.75
CA CYS A 378 11.89 7.41 17.97
C CYS A 378 10.97 7.61 19.19
N GLY A 379 11.43 8.37 20.19
CA GLY A 379 10.68 8.71 21.38
C GLY A 379 11.60 9.21 22.50
N SER A 380 11.15 9.10 23.75
CA SER A 380 11.96 9.35 24.94
C SER A 380 12.50 8.06 25.56
N GLY A 381 13.59 8.15 26.33
CA GLY A 381 14.25 6.97 26.90
C GLY A 381 15.23 6.30 25.93
N PRO A 382 15.69 5.06 26.23
CA PRO A 382 16.77 4.39 25.50
C PRO A 382 16.29 3.70 24.20
N TRP A 383 15.60 4.46 23.34
CA TRP A 383 15.33 4.04 21.98
C TRP A 383 16.63 3.94 21.17
N LEU A 384 16.70 2.91 20.34
CA LEU A 384 17.69 2.79 19.28
C LEU A 384 16.99 2.76 17.93
N SER A 385 17.76 2.88 16.85
CA SER A 385 17.27 2.58 15.52
C SER A 385 18.32 1.83 14.70
N GLU A 386 17.87 0.92 13.84
CA GLU A 386 18.69 0.12 12.94
C GLU A 386 18.52 0.53 11.48
N GLN A 387 19.44 0.08 10.63
CA GLN A 387 19.37 0.30 9.19
C GLN A 387 18.51 -0.82 8.61
N SER A 388 17.22 -0.55 8.39
CA SER A 388 16.22 -1.56 8.02
C SER A 388 15.51 -1.28 6.69
N GLU A 389 15.47 -0.01 6.27
CA GLU A 389 14.75 0.41 5.07
C GLU A 389 15.70 0.37 3.86
N ALA A 390 15.31 -0.28 2.77
CA ALA A 390 16.15 -0.42 1.58
C ALA A 390 16.09 0.83 0.69
N LEU A 391 17.26 1.37 0.34
CA LEU A 391 17.46 2.46 -0.59
C LEU A 391 18.30 1.97 -1.79
N ASP A 392 17.64 1.85 -2.94
CA ASP A 392 18.29 1.46 -4.20
C ASP A 392 19.16 2.61 -4.74
N ILE A 393 20.42 2.28 -5.01
CA ILE A 393 21.40 3.15 -5.68
C ILE A 393 21.53 2.66 -7.13
N LEU A 394 21.08 3.48 -8.07
CA LEU A 394 21.07 3.16 -9.49
C LEU A 394 22.38 3.58 -10.17
N ASP A 395 22.85 2.73 -11.08
CA ASP A 395 23.96 3.03 -11.96
C ASP A 395 23.56 4.12 -12.97
N PRO A 396 24.35 5.21 -13.09
CA PRO A 396 23.96 6.34 -13.91
C PRO A 396 23.91 6.01 -15.40
N ASP A 397 24.70 5.04 -15.87
CA ASP A 397 24.77 4.64 -17.27
C ASP A 397 23.63 3.66 -17.62
N THR A 398 23.42 2.64 -16.79
CA THR A 398 22.59 1.46 -17.10
C THR A 398 21.22 1.41 -16.44
N SER A 399 20.91 2.31 -15.49
CA SER A 399 19.67 2.30 -14.67
C SER A 399 19.49 1.05 -13.79
N LEU A 400 20.52 0.20 -13.66
CA LEU A 400 20.48 -1.01 -12.83
C LEU A 400 20.89 -0.68 -11.38
N THR A 401 20.25 -1.31 -10.40
CA THR A 401 20.67 -1.20 -9.00
C THR A 401 22.07 -1.79 -8.80
N ILE A 402 23.05 -0.95 -8.43
CA ILE A 402 24.44 -1.35 -8.16
C ILE A 402 24.74 -1.51 -6.66
N ALA A 403 23.96 -0.86 -5.81
CA ALA A 403 24.01 -1.05 -4.37
C ALA A 403 22.62 -0.87 -3.75
N VAL A 404 22.38 -1.57 -2.65
CA VAL A 404 21.21 -1.35 -1.79
C VAL A 404 21.74 -0.91 -0.44
N ASN A 405 21.55 0.36 -0.12
CA ASN A 405 21.91 0.89 1.20
C ASN A 405 20.73 0.69 2.14
N TYR A 406 20.98 0.17 3.34
CA TYR A 406 19.95 0.12 4.38
C TYR A 406 20.03 1.39 5.22
N THR A 407 18.90 2.05 5.48
CA THR A 407 18.84 3.33 6.20
C THR A 407 17.82 3.29 7.33
N ARG A 408 17.80 4.33 8.17
CA ARG A 408 16.78 4.57 9.21
C ARG A 408 15.55 5.26 8.59
N GLY A 409 15.05 4.66 7.51
CA GLY A 409 14.09 5.26 6.59
C GLY A 409 12.64 5.23 7.05
N SER A 410 12.30 4.51 8.12
CA SER A 410 10.92 4.36 8.58
C SER A 410 10.78 4.26 10.09
N THR A 411 9.55 4.43 10.58
CA THR A 411 9.16 4.12 11.97
C THR A 411 9.49 2.67 12.39
N LEU A 412 9.67 1.74 11.44
CA LEU A 412 10.08 0.35 11.69
C LEU A 412 11.58 0.21 11.99
N SER A 413 12.39 1.22 11.65
CA SER A 413 13.80 1.28 12.03
C SER A 413 14.00 1.46 13.53
N CYS A 414 13.04 2.07 14.24
CA CYS A 414 13.09 2.27 15.68
C CYS A 414 12.85 0.96 16.45
N TYR A 415 13.60 0.71 17.52
CA TYR A 415 13.41 -0.49 18.34
C TYR A 415 13.74 -0.31 19.83
N THR A 416 13.18 -1.22 20.64
CA THR A 416 13.58 -1.44 22.05
C THR A 416 14.38 -2.73 22.21
N GLN A 417 15.35 -2.71 23.12
CA GLN A 417 16.22 -3.84 23.44
C GLN A 417 15.52 -4.86 24.37
N PRO A 418 16.06 -6.09 24.53
CA PRO A 418 15.54 -7.06 25.49
C PRO A 418 15.44 -6.48 26.91
N GLY A 419 14.39 -6.86 27.65
CA GLY A 419 14.15 -6.37 29.02
C GLY A 419 13.54 -4.98 29.11
N MET A 420 13.11 -4.42 27.98
CA MET A 420 12.43 -3.13 27.90
C MET A 420 10.95 -3.28 27.50
N GLY A 421 10.19 -2.24 27.80
CA GLY A 421 8.84 -2.00 27.29
C GLY A 421 8.67 -0.55 26.82
N VAL A 422 7.52 -0.27 26.20
CA VAL A 422 7.14 1.06 25.71
C VAL A 422 5.86 1.50 26.38
N ILE A 423 5.92 2.62 27.10
CA ILE A 423 4.77 3.30 27.69
C ILE A 423 4.51 4.63 26.96
N LYS A 424 3.32 5.22 27.15
CA LYS A 424 2.95 6.51 26.53
C LYS A 424 2.75 7.57 27.62
N VAL A 425 3.66 8.55 27.67
CA VAL A 425 3.68 9.62 28.68
C VAL A 425 3.48 10.96 27.97
N ASN A 426 2.47 11.73 28.35
CA ASN A 426 2.13 13.03 27.74
C ASN A 426 2.05 13.00 26.19
N ASN A 427 1.45 11.92 25.66
CA ASN A 427 1.36 11.59 24.24
C ASN A 427 2.67 11.15 23.53
N THR A 428 3.82 11.18 24.22
CA THR A 428 5.13 10.71 23.71
C THR A 428 5.37 9.24 24.05
N LEU A 429 5.88 8.45 23.11
CA LEU A 429 6.33 7.08 23.38
C LEU A 429 7.65 7.10 24.16
N THR A 430 7.67 6.42 25.29
CA THR A 430 8.85 6.33 26.17
C THR A 430 9.26 4.87 26.31
N ALA A 431 10.46 4.55 25.83
CA ALA A 431 11.10 3.28 26.12
C ALA A 431 11.53 3.28 27.60
N VAL A 432 11.28 2.18 28.30
CA VAL A 432 11.64 2.01 29.71
C VAL A 432 12.26 0.63 29.92
N ILE A 433 13.31 0.56 30.74
CA ILE A 433 13.79 -0.71 31.29
C ILE A 433 12.68 -1.22 32.22
N CYS A 434 12.31 -2.49 32.10
CA CYS A 434 11.26 -3.03 32.96
C CYS A 434 11.74 -3.07 34.42
N PRO A 435 11.00 -2.48 35.37
CA PRO A 435 11.38 -2.46 36.78
C PRO A 435 11.32 -3.88 37.38
N VAL A 436 11.74 -4.01 38.64
CA VAL A 436 11.46 -5.24 39.41
C VAL A 436 9.97 -5.54 39.44
N ASP A 437 9.63 -6.82 39.51
CA ASP A 437 8.26 -7.39 39.46
C ASP A 437 7.55 -7.23 38.10
N PHE A 438 8.27 -6.76 37.08
CA PHE A 438 7.82 -6.66 35.70
C PHE A 438 8.85 -7.24 34.72
N TYR A 439 8.38 -7.77 33.59
CA TYR A 439 9.23 -8.28 32.51
C TYR A 439 8.85 -7.70 31.14
N GLY A 440 9.86 -7.50 30.30
CA GLY A 440 9.75 -6.99 28.94
C GLY A 440 9.81 -8.07 27.87
N ALA A 441 10.18 -7.68 26.65
CA ALA A 441 10.38 -8.63 25.55
C ALA A 441 11.74 -9.35 25.64
N ALA A 442 11.77 -10.65 25.38
CA ALA A 442 12.99 -11.48 25.30
C ALA A 442 13.92 -11.12 24.13
N THR A 443 13.35 -10.55 23.06
CA THR A 443 14.08 -10.12 21.87
C THR A 443 13.91 -8.62 21.66
N GLN A 444 14.73 -8.07 20.76
CA GLN A 444 14.45 -6.77 20.14
C GLN A 444 13.00 -6.72 19.63
N ARG A 445 12.36 -5.55 19.77
CA ARG A 445 11.05 -5.25 19.17
C ARG A 445 11.13 -3.95 18.37
N ASN A 446 10.84 -4.06 17.08
CA ASN A 446 10.83 -2.97 16.13
C ASN A 446 9.46 -2.27 16.07
N GLY A 447 9.47 -1.02 15.62
CA GLY A 447 8.27 -0.20 15.41
C GLY A 447 7.89 0.65 16.61
N LEU A 448 7.27 1.80 16.32
CA LEU A 448 6.76 2.75 17.31
C LEU A 448 5.40 2.33 17.89
N LEU A 449 5.40 1.21 18.62
CA LEU A 449 4.20 0.59 19.20
C LEU A 449 4.24 0.63 20.73
N VAL A 450 3.08 0.89 21.35
CA VAL A 450 2.92 0.76 22.81
C VAL A 450 2.90 -0.72 23.18
N ASN A 451 3.87 -1.15 23.98
CA ASN A 451 4.00 -2.51 24.48
C ASN A 451 4.62 -2.43 25.89
N PRO A 452 3.83 -2.17 26.93
CA PRO A 452 4.34 -1.96 28.29
C PRO A 452 4.98 -3.24 28.84
N CYS A 453 5.79 -3.08 29.88
CA CYS A 453 6.27 -4.21 30.66
C CYS A 453 5.07 -4.94 31.29
N LEU A 454 5.12 -6.27 31.25
CA LEU A 454 4.10 -7.14 31.83
C LEU A 454 4.42 -7.36 33.31
N GLN A 455 3.41 -7.24 34.17
CA GLN A 455 3.58 -7.54 35.59
C GLN A 455 3.70 -9.06 35.79
N CYS A 456 4.53 -9.48 36.74
CA CYS A 456 4.55 -10.87 37.18
C CYS A 456 3.20 -11.27 37.83
N PRO A 457 2.84 -12.57 37.84
CA PRO A 457 1.66 -13.08 38.54
C PRO A 457 1.58 -12.60 40.00
N THR A 458 0.36 -12.44 40.54
CA THR A 458 0.15 -11.87 41.86
C THR A 458 0.94 -12.62 42.94
N GLY A 459 1.61 -11.88 43.82
CA GLY A 459 2.46 -12.43 44.90
C GLY A 459 3.83 -12.96 44.45
N THR A 460 4.13 -12.99 43.15
CA THR A 460 5.47 -13.35 42.65
C THR A 460 6.34 -12.11 42.43
N VAL A 461 7.65 -12.30 42.51
CA VAL A 461 8.68 -11.26 42.32
C VAL A 461 9.65 -11.66 41.21
N THR A 462 10.32 -10.70 40.59
CA THR A 462 11.36 -11.01 39.57
C THR A 462 12.68 -11.41 40.21
N ALA A 463 13.27 -12.53 39.80
CA ALA A 463 14.62 -12.95 40.20
C ALA A 463 15.37 -13.69 39.08
N GLY A 464 16.62 -14.05 39.36
CA GLY A 464 17.48 -14.84 38.46
C GLY A 464 18.24 -14.01 37.42
N ASP A 465 18.89 -14.72 36.49
CA ASP A 465 19.80 -14.15 35.49
C ASP A 465 19.15 -13.89 34.11
N GLU A 466 17.87 -14.25 33.90
CA GLU A 466 17.10 -13.96 32.68
C GLU A 466 16.69 -12.46 32.59
N ARG A 467 17.69 -11.58 32.66
CA ARG A 467 17.56 -10.13 32.58
C ARG A 467 18.66 -9.49 31.76
N ALA A 468 18.35 -8.38 31.09
CA ALA A 468 19.34 -7.51 30.51
C ALA A 468 20.15 -6.84 31.64
N LYS A 469 21.45 -7.13 31.72
CA LYS A 469 22.38 -6.52 32.70
C LYS A 469 22.95 -5.18 32.22
N GLN A 470 22.77 -4.86 30.94
CA GLN A 470 23.18 -3.61 30.30
C GLN A 470 22.31 -3.36 29.07
N TYR A 471 22.27 -2.11 28.60
CA TYR A 471 21.66 -1.71 27.34
C TYR A 471 22.56 -0.70 26.61
N ASN A 472 22.49 -0.63 25.29
CA ASN A 472 23.20 0.39 24.52
C ASN A 472 22.36 1.66 24.40
N ASN A 473 22.96 2.83 24.59
CA ASN A 473 22.31 4.12 24.38
C ASN A 473 22.47 4.62 22.92
N ALA A 474 21.78 5.71 22.57
CA ALA A 474 21.85 6.31 21.23
C ALA A 474 23.26 6.82 20.82
N ALA A 475 24.15 7.06 21.78
CA ALA A 475 25.55 7.44 21.53
C ALA A 475 26.48 6.23 21.30
N GLY A 476 26.00 5.01 21.54
CA GLY A 476 26.77 3.77 21.40
C GLY A 476 27.37 3.24 22.71
N ASP A 477 27.15 3.89 23.85
CA ASP A 477 27.67 3.42 25.14
C ASP A 477 26.82 2.27 25.70
N SER A 478 27.46 1.24 26.24
CA SER A 478 26.80 0.22 27.05
C SER A 478 26.61 0.71 28.49
N VAL A 479 25.36 0.92 28.89
CA VAL A 479 24.95 1.41 30.22
C VAL A 479 24.46 0.25 31.07
N ALA A 480 25.03 0.08 32.27
CA ALA A 480 24.68 -0.99 33.19
C ALA A 480 23.27 -0.82 33.79
N ILE A 481 22.55 -1.93 33.93
CA ILE A 481 21.22 -2.00 34.57
C ILE A 481 21.41 -2.58 35.97
N ALA A 482 21.27 -1.74 37.00
CA ALA A 482 21.38 -2.19 38.39
C ALA A 482 20.28 -3.21 38.73
N GLU A 483 19.02 -2.81 38.58
CA GLU A 483 17.82 -3.59 38.92
C GLU A 483 16.82 -3.59 37.78
N GLY A 484 15.95 -4.60 37.74
CA GLY A 484 15.04 -4.82 36.61
C GLY A 484 15.73 -5.38 35.37
N GLY A 485 15.16 -5.10 34.20
CA GLY A 485 15.61 -5.58 32.89
C GLY A 485 15.19 -7.02 32.56
N TYR A 486 14.31 -7.62 33.35
CA TYR A 486 13.80 -8.98 33.12
C TYR A 486 13.00 -9.06 31.82
N TYR A 487 13.07 -10.19 31.13
CA TYR A 487 12.49 -10.34 29.79
C TYR A 487 11.71 -11.64 29.55
N SER A 488 11.46 -12.37 30.64
CA SER A 488 10.90 -13.71 30.64
C SER A 488 9.93 -13.84 31.81
N VAL A 489 8.78 -14.48 31.59
CA VAL A 489 7.87 -14.84 32.68
C VAL A 489 8.47 -15.90 33.60
N ALA A 490 9.47 -16.66 33.13
CA ALA A 490 10.21 -17.61 33.97
C ALA A 490 11.09 -16.92 35.04
N SER A 491 11.34 -15.61 34.91
CA SER A 491 11.96 -14.80 35.96
C SER A 491 11.01 -14.46 37.11
N CYS A 492 9.69 -14.63 36.93
CA CYS A 492 8.71 -14.44 37.98
C CYS A 492 8.70 -15.68 38.90
N VAL A 493 9.01 -15.50 40.18
CA VAL A 493 9.17 -16.58 41.16
C VAL A 493 8.53 -16.21 42.49
N THR A 494 8.26 -17.21 43.34
CA THR A 494 7.80 -16.93 44.70
C THR A 494 8.90 -16.27 45.54
N PRO A 495 8.58 -15.27 46.37
CA PRO A 495 9.47 -14.86 47.45
C PRO A 495 9.59 -15.98 48.51
N PRO A 496 10.62 -15.99 49.36
CA PRO A 496 10.74 -16.93 50.47
C PRO A 496 9.50 -16.86 51.38
N GLY A 497 9.00 -18.02 51.79
CA GLY A 497 7.77 -18.12 52.58
C GLY A 497 6.47 -18.20 51.77
N TRP A 498 6.52 -18.22 50.44
CA TRP A 498 5.33 -18.22 49.56
C TRP A 498 5.34 -19.40 48.57
N GLY A 499 4.17 -19.96 48.28
CA GLY A 499 3.98 -21.06 47.31
C GLY A 499 3.09 -20.66 46.15
N TYR A 500 3.37 -21.21 44.96
CA TYR A 500 2.63 -20.89 43.73
C TYR A 500 1.51 -21.90 43.46
N TYR A 501 0.31 -21.40 43.15
CA TYR A 501 -0.90 -22.20 42.94
C TYR A 501 -1.53 -22.01 41.54
N GLY A 502 -0.70 -21.74 40.53
CA GLY A 502 -1.08 -21.70 39.12
C GLY A 502 -1.26 -20.28 38.56
N ASP A 503 -2.00 -19.44 39.29
CA ASP A 503 -2.31 -18.05 38.89
C ASP A 503 -1.80 -16.99 39.90
N GLU A 504 -1.53 -17.39 41.13
CA GLU A 504 -1.12 -16.52 42.24
C GLU A 504 -0.15 -17.28 43.17
N ALA A 505 0.79 -16.55 43.78
CA ALA A 505 1.56 -17.00 44.92
C ALA A 505 0.87 -16.57 46.23
N GLN A 506 0.84 -17.47 47.20
CA GLN A 506 0.23 -17.24 48.52
C GLN A 506 1.22 -17.61 49.63
N GLU A 507 1.17 -16.87 50.74
CA GLU A 507 2.00 -17.15 51.93
C GLU A 507 1.76 -18.58 52.43
N CYS A 508 2.84 -19.30 52.76
CA CYS A 508 2.75 -20.68 53.20
C CYS A 508 2.01 -20.78 54.53
N PRO A 509 0.93 -21.58 54.63
CA PRO A 509 0.22 -21.77 55.89
C PRO A 509 1.10 -22.52 56.90
N GLN A 510 0.76 -22.40 58.19
CA GLN A 510 1.48 -23.07 59.26
C GLN A 510 1.62 -24.59 58.98
N GLY A 511 2.82 -25.13 59.19
CA GLY A 511 3.16 -26.52 58.87
C GLY A 511 3.64 -26.74 57.42
N TYR A 512 3.78 -25.69 56.63
CA TYR A 512 4.34 -25.71 55.28
C TYR A 512 5.39 -24.60 55.10
N TYR A 513 6.36 -24.82 54.22
CA TYR A 513 7.43 -23.88 53.93
C TYR A 513 7.75 -23.79 52.42
N ASN A 514 8.38 -22.69 51.98
CA ASN A 514 9.03 -22.62 50.67
C ASN A 514 10.25 -21.69 50.70
N GLU A 515 11.36 -22.13 50.11
CA GLU A 515 12.63 -21.40 50.01
C GLU A 515 12.57 -20.19 49.08
N GLY A 516 11.50 -20.08 48.28
CA GLY A 516 11.37 -19.04 47.25
C GLY A 516 12.25 -19.31 46.04
N GLY A 517 12.30 -18.36 45.10
CA GLY A 517 13.10 -18.51 43.88
C GLY A 517 12.58 -19.58 42.90
N ASN A 518 11.33 -20.05 43.09
CA ASN A 518 10.73 -21.12 42.30
C ASN A 518 9.23 -20.87 42.06
N LEU A 519 8.57 -21.74 41.29
CA LEU A 519 7.11 -21.74 41.06
C LEU A 519 6.46 -23.04 41.56
N LEU A 520 6.89 -23.51 42.74
CA LEU A 520 6.32 -24.68 43.40
C LEU A 520 5.31 -24.26 44.49
N PRO A 521 4.31 -25.09 44.80
CA PRO A 521 3.46 -24.91 45.97
C PRO A 521 4.27 -25.13 47.26
N CYS A 522 3.76 -24.64 48.39
CA CYS A 522 4.42 -24.82 49.68
C CYS A 522 4.59 -26.30 50.04
N LYS A 523 5.78 -26.65 50.53
CA LYS A 523 6.15 -28.01 50.92
C LYS A 523 5.80 -28.27 52.37
N GLN A 524 5.17 -29.40 52.68
CA GLN A 524 4.84 -29.78 54.04
C GLN A 524 6.11 -29.98 54.89
N CYS A 525 6.04 -29.60 56.17
CA CYS A 525 7.10 -29.86 57.14
C CYS A 525 7.42 -31.36 57.29
N PRO A 526 8.64 -31.70 57.75
CA PRO A 526 9.02 -33.08 58.07
C PRO A 526 8.07 -33.75 59.07
N PHE A 527 8.06 -35.09 59.07
CA PHE A 527 7.18 -35.90 59.91
C PHE A 527 7.16 -35.44 61.38
N GLY A 528 5.96 -35.22 61.91
CA GLY A 528 5.72 -34.82 63.30
C GLY A 528 6.12 -33.38 63.64
N HIS A 529 6.52 -32.55 62.68
CA HIS A 529 6.89 -31.15 62.90
C HIS A 529 5.87 -30.17 62.29
N THR A 530 5.93 -28.92 62.73
CA THR A 530 5.18 -27.77 62.20
C THR A 530 6.02 -26.50 62.36
N THR A 531 5.56 -25.39 61.81
CA THR A 531 6.19 -24.06 61.95
C THR A 531 5.54 -23.27 63.08
N ALA A 532 6.26 -22.28 63.62
CA ALA A 532 5.72 -21.37 64.64
C ALA A 532 4.54 -20.52 64.12
N SER A 533 4.55 -20.18 62.83
CA SER A 533 3.58 -19.32 62.13
C SER A 533 3.47 -19.72 60.66
N SER A 534 2.64 -19.00 59.89
CA SER A 534 2.73 -18.94 58.43
C SER A 534 4.05 -18.27 57.97
N GLY A 535 4.29 -18.30 56.66
CA GLY A 535 5.39 -17.58 56.01
C GLY A 535 6.76 -18.27 56.13
N ALA A 536 6.79 -19.55 56.50
CA ALA A 536 8.02 -20.28 56.71
C ALA A 536 8.85 -20.44 55.41
N SER A 537 10.11 -20.05 55.50
CA SER A 537 11.04 -19.94 54.39
C SER A 537 11.96 -21.16 54.23
N SER A 538 12.08 -22.01 55.24
CA SER A 538 13.05 -23.11 55.23
C SER A 538 12.55 -24.35 55.97
N ALA A 539 13.18 -25.50 55.69
CA ALA A 539 12.93 -26.73 56.46
C ALA A 539 13.34 -26.59 57.94
N ALA A 540 14.23 -25.65 58.28
CA ALA A 540 14.63 -25.37 59.66
C ALA A 540 13.55 -24.59 60.43
N ASP A 541 12.65 -23.89 59.73
CA ASP A 541 11.54 -23.15 60.34
C ASP A 541 10.45 -24.09 60.86
N CYS A 542 10.45 -25.36 60.41
CA CYS A 542 9.67 -26.48 60.96
C CYS A 542 10.19 -26.94 62.33
N SER A 543 10.34 -25.98 63.25
CA SER A 543 11.03 -26.10 64.54
C SER A 543 10.10 -26.41 65.72
N HIS A 544 8.79 -26.55 65.48
CA HIS A 544 7.80 -26.92 66.49
C HIS A 544 7.29 -28.34 66.23
N PHE A 545 6.75 -29.02 67.25
CA PHE A 545 6.05 -30.29 67.02
C PHE A 545 4.67 -30.07 66.40
N SER A 546 4.22 -30.94 65.51
CA SER A 546 2.81 -30.96 65.07
C SER A 546 1.90 -31.34 66.27
N PRO A 547 0.60 -30.92 66.28
CA PRO A 547 -0.34 -31.33 67.31
C PRO A 547 -0.40 -32.86 67.45
N GLY A 548 -0.27 -33.36 68.68
CA GLY A 548 -0.16 -34.78 69.00
C GLY A 548 1.25 -35.38 68.96
N TYR A 549 2.27 -34.61 68.60
CA TYR A 549 3.67 -35.05 68.56
C TYR A 549 4.52 -34.43 69.66
N GLY A 550 5.62 -35.13 69.97
CA GLY A 550 6.66 -34.71 70.89
C GLY A 550 7.89 -35.63 70.81
N HIS A 551 8.74 -35.56 71.82
CA HIS A 551 9.86 -36.46 72.00
C HIS A 551 9.37 -37.82 72.53
N GLY A 552 9.71 -38.89 71.80
CA GLY A 552 9.52 -40.27 72.25
C GLY A 552 10.59 -40.71 73.25
N PRO A 553 10.50 -41.96 73.77
CA PRO A 553 11.43 -42.47 74.79
C PRO A 553 12.93 -42.49 74.42
N SER A 554 13.25 -42.33 73.14
CA SER A 554 14.62 -42.24 72.60
C SER A 554 15.04 -40.81 72.21
N GLY A 555 14.24 -39.79 72.54
CA GLY A 555 14.43 -38.39 72.12
C GLY A 555 14.01 -38.08 70.67
N ALA A 556 13.77 -39.12 69.85
CA ALA A 556 13.28 -38.96 68.48
C ALA A 556 11.79 -38.56 68.45
N THR A 557 11.38 -37.83 67.40
CA THR A 557 9.99 -37.42 67.17
C THR A 557 9.04 -38.60 67.12
N ALA A 558 8.04 -38.60 68.00
CA ALA A 558 7.02 -39.63 68.09
C ALA A 558 5.65 -39.00 68.40
N LEU A 559 4.59 -39.81 68.32
CA LEU A 559 3.29 -39.44 68.89
C LEU A 559 3.41 -39.38 70.41
N CYS A 560 2.78 -38.38 71.04
CA CYS A 560 2.72 -38.27 72.49
C CYS A 560 2.09 -39.54 73.09
N PRO A 561 2.73 -40.21 74.07
CA PRO A 561 2.25 -41.47 74.63
C PRO A 561 0.88 -41.30 75.31
N ALA A 562 0.13 -42.39 75.41
CA ALA A 562 -1.20 -42.36 76.03
C ALA A 562 -1.14 -41.79 77.46
N GLY A 563 -2.09 -40.90 77.78
CA GLY A 563 -2.06 -40.10 79.01
C GLY A 563 -1.31 -38.76 78.91
N THR A 564 -0.80 -38.42 77.73
CA THR A 564 -0.21 -37.10 77.43
C THR A 564 -0.75 -36.53 76.11
N TYR A 565 -0.71 -35.21 75.94
CA TYR A 565 -1.17 -34.50 74.75
C TYR A 565 -0.20 -33.37 74.34
N SER A 566 -0.29 -32.91 73.09
CA SER A 566 0.47 -31.75 72.60
C SER A 566 -0.39 -30.93 71.65
N THR A 567 -0.49 -29.61 71.87
CA THR A 567 -1.25 -28.70 70.99
C THR A 567 -0.48 -28.29 69.74
N GLY A 568 0.82 -28.60 69.66
CA GLY A 568 1.68 -28.29 68.53
C GLY A 568 2.36 -26.91 68.58
N ASP A 569 2.22 -26.18 69.68
CA ASP A 569 2.83 -24.86 69.86
C ASP A 569 4.23 -24.94 70.49
N THR A 570 4.69 -26.12 70.92
CA THR A 570 5.97 -26.32 71.61
C THR A 570 7.15 -26.42 70.63
N PRO A 571 8.23 -25.65 70.84
CA PRO A 571 9.48 -25.85 70.10
C PRO A 571 10.02 -27.27 70.31
N ALA A 572 10.53 -27.90 69.25
CA ALA A 572 11.11 -29.24 69.26
C ALA A 572 12.49 -29.35 69.94
N SER A 573 12.90 -28.27 70.62
CA SER A 573 14.06 -28.20 71.52
C SER A 573 13.67 -28.18 73.01
N GLN A 574 12.36 -28.14 73.32
CA GLN A 574 11.84 -28.01 74.68
C GLN A 574 11.35 -29.37 75.22
N GLU A 575 11.88 -29.75 76.39
CA GLU A 575 11.49 -30.95 77.13
C GLU A 575 10.93 -30.61 78.52
N PRO A 576 9.85 -31.27 79.00
CA PRO A 576 9.02 -32.23 78.27
C PRO A 576 8.15 -31.52 77.21
N SER A 577 8.07 -32.13 76.03
CA SER A 577 7.28 -31.63 74.89
C SER A 577 5.80 -32.05 74.93
N CYS A 578 5.48 -33.21 75.51
CA CYS A 578 4.12 -33.68 75.72
C CYS A 578 3.63 -33.31 77.13
N THR A 579 2.46 -32.67 77.21
CA THR A 579 1.83 -32.27 78.47
C THR A 579 1.05 -33.44 79.06
N PRO A 580 1.21 -33.81 80.35
CA PRO A 580 0.43 -34.86 80.98
C PRO A 580 -1.06 -34.46 81.08
N CYS A 581 -1.95 -35.44 80.95
CA CYS A 581 -3.36 -35.25 81.26
C CYS A 581 -3.58 -34.87 82.74
N PRO A 582 -4.65 -34.13 83.07
CA PRO A 582 -5.03 -33.85 84.46
C PRO A 582 -5.15 -35.12 85.30
N GLU A 583 -4.89 -34.99 86.61
CA GLU A 583 -4.91 -36.13 87.55
C GLU A 583 -6.20 -36.96 87.41
N GLY A 584 -6.02 -38.29 87.32
CA GLY A 584 -7.12 -39.23 87.16
C GLY A 584 -7.69 -39.36 85.74
N SER A 585 -7.24 -38.55 84.79
CA SER A 585 -7.63 -38.62 83.37
C SER A 585 -6.51 -39.12 82.46
N THR A 586 -6.88 -39.62 81.28
CA THR A 586 -5.97 -40.14 80.25
C THR A 586 -6.63 -40.10 78.87
N THR A 587 -5.84 -40.36 77.83
CA THR A 587 -6.27 -40.36 76.42
C THR A 587 -6.79 -41.74 76.00
N PHE A 588 -7.39 -41.83 74.81
CA PHE A 588 -7.82 -43.13 74.24
C PHE A 588 -6.65 -43.91 73.64
N ASP A 589 -5.84 -43.24 72.81
CA ASP A 589 -4.61 -43.76 72.19
C ASP A 589 -3.47 -42.74 72.38
N ALA A 590 -2.28 -43.06 71.86
CA ALA A 590 -1.20 -42.10 71.68
C ALA A 590 -1.54 -41.07 70.57
N GLY A 591 -0.96 -39.88 70.64
CA GLY A 591 -1.11 -38.83 69.62
C GLY A 591 -2.18 -37.78 69.90
N ALA A 592 -2.60 -37.61 71.16
CA ALA A 592 -3.66 -36.68 71.52
C ALA A 592 -3.27 -35.21 71.28
N LYS A 593 -4.14 -34.47 70.60
CA LYS A 593 -3.84 -33.12 70.07
C LYS A 593 -4.29 -31.98 70.97
N SER A 594 -5.04 -32.30 72.02
CA SER A 594 -5.64 -31.30 72.89
C SER A 594 -5.98 -31.88 74.27
N LEU A 595 -6.13 -30.99 75.26
CA LEU A 595 -6.61 -31.34 76.60
C LEU A 595 -7.99 -32.03 76.58
N GLN A 596 -8.83 -31.76 75.58
CA GLN A 596 -10.17 -32.37 75.47
C GLN A 596 -10.12 -33.88 75.19
N GLU A 597 -9.00 -34.38 74.65
CA GLU A 597 -8.80 -35.81 74.38
C GLU A 597 -8.41 -36.61 75.62
N CYS A 598 -8.04 -35.95 76.73
CA CYS A 598 -7.90 -36.52 78.08
C CYS A 598 -9.28 -36.87 78.69
N SER A 599 -10.07 -37.66 77.95
CA SER A 599 -11.50 -37.91 78.18
C SER A 599 -11.80 -39.25 78.85
N LYS A 600 -10.78 -40.10 79.06
CA LYS A 600 -10.88 -41.39 79.77
C LYS A 600 -10.38 -41.24 81.20
N CYS A 601 -10.84 -42.10 82.10
CA CYS A 601 -10.28 -42.19 83.43
C CYS A 601 -9.05 -43.11 83.42
N ALA A 602 -7.99 -42.70 84.10
CA ALA A 602 -6.78 -43.49 84.29
C ALA A 602 -7.04 -44.75 85.14
N ALA A 603 -6.10 -45.70 85.14
CA ALA A 603 -6.19 -46.88 86.00
C ALA A 603 -6.33 -46.45 87.48
N GLY A 604 -7.25 -47.09 88.20
CA GLY A 604 -7.63 -46.69 89.57
C GLY A 604 -8.51 -45.44 89.70
N TYR A 605 -8.96 -44.84 88.60
CA TYR A 605 -9.94 -43.75 88.60
C TYR A 605 -11.20 -44.13 87.82
N GLY A 606 -12.34 -43.55 88.20
CA GLY A 606 -13.59 -43.70 87.49
C GLY A 606 -14.59 -42.58 87.75
N ARG A 607 -15.65 -42.52 86.94
CA ARG A 607 -16.68 -41.48 86.95
C ARG A 607 -18.08 -42.10 86.99
N ALA A 608 -19.05 -41.37 87.54
CA ALA A 608 -20.43 -41.83 87.67
C ALA A 608 -21.28 -41.64 86.39
N SER A 609 -20.84 -40.80 85.46
CA SER A 609 -21.47 -40.51 84.16
C SER A 609 -20.40 -40.03 83.18
N GLU A 610 -20.70 -39.97 81.88
CA GLU A 610 -19.73 -39.49 80.88
C GLU A 610 -19.28 -38.03 81.07
N THR A 611 -20.09 -37.22 81.74
CA THR A 611 -19.83 -35.80 82.04
C THR A 611 -19.23 -35.56 83.41
N ALA A 612 -19.12 -36.58 84.27
CA ALA A 612 -18.52 -36.45 85.59
C ALA A 612 -16.98 -36.53 85.52
N ALA A 613 -16.31 -35.78 86.38
CA ALA A 613 -14.86 -35.86 86.54
C ALA A 613 -14.43 -37.26 87.01
N CYS A 614 -13.23 -37.67 86.60
CA CYS A 614 -12.64 -38.94 87.04
C CYS A 614 -12.19 -38.83 88.50
N THR A 615 -12.89 -39.51 89.39
CA THR A 615 -12.58 -39.61 90.83
C THR A 615 -11.81 -40.89 91.11
N ARG A 616 -10.93 -40.88 92.11
CA ARG A 616 -10.19 -42.06 92.55
C ARG A 616 -11.17 -43.14 93.01
N CYS A 617 -10.96 -44.40 92.62
CA CYS A 617 -11.84 -45.49 92.99
C CYS A 617 -11.86 -45.72 94.52
N ASP A 618 -13.06 -45.78 95.09
CA ASP A 618 -13.26 -46.05 96.52
C ASP A 618 -12.84 -47.49 96.90
N SER A 619 -12.59 -47.70 98.21
CA SER A 619 -12.28 -49.02 98.75
C SER A 619 -13.33 -50.07 98.34
N GLY A 620 -12.85 -51.23 97.88
CA GLY A 620 -13.68 -52.31 97.36
C GLY A 620 -14.04 -52.17 95.87
N THR A 621 -13.47 -51.17 95.19
CA THR A 621 -13.56 -51.01 93.74
C THR A 621 -12.19 -50.83 93.09
N TYR A 622 -12.09 -51.10 91.78
CA TYR A 622 -10.87 -50.99 90.98
C TYR A 622 -11.19 -50.57 89.53
N ASN A 623 -10.21 -50.07 88.77
CA ASN A 623 -10.33 -49.90 87.32
C ASN A 623 -9.04 -50.36 86.62
N PRO A 624 -9.05 -51.46 85.83
CA PRO A 624 -7.86 -52.18 85.40
C PRO A 624 -6.95 -51.45 84.40
N GLU A 625 -7.51 -50.70 83.44
CA GLU A 625 -6.72 -49.96 82.46
C GLU A 625 -7.61 -49.06 81.60
N ALA A 626 -7.01 -48.03 80.98
CA ALA A 626 -7.63 -47.33 79.86
C ALA A 626 -7.44 -48.15 78.58
N GLY A 627 -8.53 -48.53 77.90
CA GLY A 627 -8.45 -49.09 76.54
C GLY A 627 -9.34 -50.29 76.20
N ARG A 628 -9.99 -50.97 77.16
CA ARG A 628 -10.93 -52.07 76.83
C ARG A 628 -12.39 -51.65 76.89
N MET A 629 -12.89 -51.15 75.76
CA MET A 629 -14.26 -51.24 75.16
C MET A 629 -15.54 -51.15 76.03
N LEU A 630 -15.47 -50.98 77.35
CA LEU A 630 -16.61 -50.68 78.18
C LEU A 630 -16.93 -49.19 78.00
N THR A 631 -18.19 -48.90 77.64
CA THR A 631 -18.78 -47.55 77.53
C THR A 631 -18.93 -46.85 78.88
N ASP A 632 -18.16 -47.27 79.87
CA ASP A 632 -18.43 -47.01 81.26
C ASP A 632 -17.10 -46.91 82.00
N SER A 633 -16.57 -45.69 82.09
CA SER A 633 -15.33 -45.37 82.81
C SER A 633 -15.57 -45.38 84.34
N ARG A 634 -16.35 -46.33 84.84
CA ARG A 634 -16.72 -46.49 86.26
C ARG A 634 -15.75 -47.42 86.98
N CYS A 635 -15.64 -47.25 88.29
CA CYS A 635 -14.93 -48.20 89.13
C CYS A 635 -15.73 -49.51 89.24
N LEU A 636 -15.10 -50.62 88.89
CA LEU A 636 -15.66 -51.97 88.98
C LEU A 636 -15.58 -52.45 90.43
N ARG A 637 -16.63 -53.08 90.96
CA ARG A 637 -16.57 -53.70 92.29
C ARG A 637 -15.60 -54.88 92.27
N CYS A 638 -14.76 -54.97 93.30
CA CYS A 638 -13.96 -56.16 93.55
C CYS A 638 -14.87 -57.38 93.72
N PRO A 639 -14.54 -58.55 93.13
CA PRO A 639 -15.42 -59.71 93.16
C PRO A 639 -15.49 -60.32 94.56
N VAL A 640 -16.70 -60.47 95.08
CA VAL A 640 -16.99 -61.25 96.29
C VAL A 640 -17.20 -62.72 95.89
N ASN A 641 -16.22 -63.58 96.20
CA ASN A 641 -16.24 -65.00 95.82
C ASN A 641 -16.46 -65.97 96.99
N ARG A 642 -16.76 -65.45 98.19
CA ARG A 642 -17.02 -66.25 99.40
C ARG A 642 -18.23 -65.71 100.16
N VAL A 643 -19.11 -66.63 100.52
CA VAL A 643 -20.28 -66.42 101.37
C VAL A 643 -20.04 -67.26 102.63
N TRP A 644 -20.16 -66.66 103.80
CA TRP A 644 -20.00 -67.36 105.08
C TRP A 644 -21.35 -67.46 105.76
N GLU A 645 -21.80 -68.68 106.02
CA GLU A 645 -23.02 -68.99 106.73
C GLU A 645 -22.64 -69.51 108.12
N TYR A 646 -23.23 -68.95 109.18
CA TYR A 646 -23.00 -69.40 110.55
C TYR A 646 -24.29 -69.40 111.35
N ASP A 647 -24.46 -70.45 112.15
CA ASP A 647 -25.60 -70.65 113.02
C ASP A 647 -25.30 -70.11 114.42
N TRP A 648 -26.07 -69.12 114.87
CA TRP A 648 -26.00 -68.61 116.23
C TRP A 648 -27.01 -69.37 117.12
N PRO A 649 -26.59 -70.17 118.12
CA PRO A 649 -27.46 -71.15 118.79
C PRO A 649 -28.58 -70.55 119.67
N SER A 650 -28.74 -69.23 119.74
CA SER A 650 -29.84 -68.54 120.44
C SER A 650 -30.68 -67.60 119.56
N ALA A 651 -30.44 -67.56 118.25
CA ALA A 651 -31.29 -66.86 117.28
C ALA A 651 -31.51 -67.78 116.07
N GLY A 652 -32.69 -68.38 115.97
CA GLY A 652 -32.99 -69.49 115.05
C GLY A 652 -33.11 -69.14 113.56
N ALA A 653 -32.13 -68.42 113.00
CA ALA A 653 -31.95 -68.19 111.58
C ALA A 653 -30.45 -68.05 111.26
N SER A 654 -29.96 -68.82 110.29
CA SER A 654 -28.59 -68.75 109.79
C SER A 654 -28.34 -67.37 109.17
N THR A 655 -27.47 -66.57 109.76
CA THR A 655 -27.11 -65.24 109.22
C THR A 655 -26.01 -65.39 108.17
N VAL A 656 -26.36 -65.10 106.92
CA VAL A 656 -25.42 -65.09 105.81
C VAL A 656 -24.58 -63.82 105.83
N PHE A 657 -23.29 -63.95 106.09
CA PHE A 657 -22.31 -62.86 105.98
C PHE A 657 -21.56 -62.93 104.65
N VAL A 658 -21.81 -61.93 103.80
CA VAL A 658 -21.02 -61.70 102.59
C VAL A 658 -20.00 -60.59 102.91
N PRO A 659 -18.72 -60.92 103.16
CA PRO A 659 -17.69 -59.89 103.35
C PRO A 659 -17.64 -59.01 102.12
N GLN A 660 -17.55 -57.70 102.32
CA GLN A 660 -17.26 -56.80 101.21
C GLN A 660 -15.84 -57.11 100.75
N ALA A 661 -15.62 -57.22 99.44
CA ALA A 661 -14.25 -57.23 98.93
C ALA A 661 -13.69 -55.82 99.13
N VAL A 662 -12.48 -55.72 99.70
CA VAL A 662 -11.84 -54.44 100.03
C VAL A 662 -10.65 -54.22 99.11
N SER A 663 -10.32 -52.96 98.85
CA SER A 663 -9.14 -52.58 98.08
C SER A 663 -8.57 -51.30 98.67
N ARG A 664 -7.30 -51.02 98.41
CA ARG A 664 -6.78 -49.67 98.71
C ARG A 664 -7.46 -48.69 97.75
N PRO A 665 -7.87 -47.48 98.20
CA PRO A 665 -8.41 -46.48 97.30
C PRO A 665 -7.49 -46.25 96.10
N GLY A 666 -8.06 -46.19 94.89
CA GLY A 666 -7.30 -46.09 93.64
C GLY A 666 -6.72 -47.41 93.12
N ALA A 667 -7.28 -48.56 93.50
CA ALA A 667 -6.88 -49.87 92.99
C ALA A 667 -6.90 -49.94 91.46
N GLN A 668 -5.76 -50.28 90.86
CA GLN A 668 -5.48 -50.17 89.44
C GLN A 668 -5.72 -51.46 88.67
N ASN A 669 -5.95 -52.60 89.33
CA ASN A 669 -6.27 -53.87 88.67
C ASN A 669 -6.93 -54.86 89.66
N LEU A 670 -7.32 -56.04 89.17
CA LEU A 670 -8.01 -57.06 89.97
C LEU A 670 -7.13 -57.65 91.08
N ALA A 671 -5.79 -57.64 90.96
CA ALA A 671 -4.89 -58.14 91.99
C ALA A 671 -4.78 -57.20 93.21
N ASP A 672 -5.17 -55.93 93.06
CA ASP A 672 -5.28 -54.96 94.17
C ASP A 672 -6.54 -55.19 95.04
N CYS A 673 -7.45 -56.05 94.61
CA CYS A 673 -8.61 -56.49 95.39
C CYS A 673 -8.20 -57.56 96.40
N LEU A 674 -8.43 -57.26 97.68
CA LEU A 674 -8.17 -58.16 98.80
C LEU A 674 -9.51 -58.68 99.35
N THR A 675 -9.58 -59.98 99.65
CA THR A 675 -10.69 -60.49 100.47
C THR A 675 -10.44 -60.08 101.92
N ASP A 676 -11.44 -59.52 102.59
CA ASP A 676 -11.40 -58.78 103.87
C ASP A 676 -10.53 -59.37 105.01
N PHE A 677 -10.23 -60.67 104.97
CA PHE A 677 -9.37 -61.37 105.94
C PHE A 677 -7.87 -61.45 105.59
N SER A 678 -7.39 -60.83 104.49
CA SER A 678 -5.96 -60.83 104.13
C SER A 678 -5.20 -59.56 104.51
N GLN A 679 -5.80 -58.64 105.28
CA GLN A 679 -5.11 -57.49 105.87
C GLN A 679 -4.98 -57.64 107.39
N THR A 680 -3.89 -58.24 107.84
CA THR A 680 -3.40 -58.02 109.21
C THR A 680 -2.71 -56.65 109.27
N PHE A 681 -3.44 -55.63 109.73
CA PHE A 681 -2.85 -54.38 110.22
C PHE A 681 -3.02 -54.32 111.74
N ASP A 682 -1.89 -54.39 112.45
CA ASP A 682 -1.68 -54.15 113.88
C ASP A 682 -2.82 -54.45 114.89
N GLY A 683 -2.90 -55.71 115.31
CA GLY A 683 -3.22 -56.06 116.71
C GLY A 683 -4.69 -56.39 117.06
N ALA A 684 -4.86 -57.54 117.72
CA ALA A 684 -6.14 -58.16 118.13
C ALA A 684 -7.03 -58.60 116.95
N PHE A 685 -7.67 -59.77 116.96
CA PHE A 685 -8.20 -60.51 118.11
C PHE A 685 -7.71 -61.96 118.20
N PHE A 686 -7.58 -62.46 119.43
CA PHE A 686 -7.36 -63.87 119.75
C PHE A 686 -8.62 -64.38 120.45
N LEU A 687 -9.26 -65.43 119.93
CA LEU A 687 -10.32 -66.15 120.65
C LEU A 687 -9.71 -67.39 121.31
N ASP A 688 -9.40 -67.25 122.60
CA ASP A 688 -8.74 -68.27 123.43
C ASP A 688 -9.74 -69.40 123.81
N MET A 689 -9.89 -70.39 122.93
CA MET A 689 -10.75 -71.56 123.17
C MET A 689 -10.11 -72.55 124.16
N LYS A 690 -10.38 -72.37 125.45
CA LYS A 690 -10.03 -73.36 126.48
C LYS A 690 -10.96 -74.57 126.43
N ALA A 691 -10.38 -75.76 126.27
CA ALA A 691 -11.10 -77.03 126.36
C ALA A 691 -11.61 -77.30 127.79
N GLY A 692 -12.83 -77.83 127.91
CA GLY A 692 -13.42 -78.27 129.17
C GLY A 692 -12.83 -79.60 129.68
N PRO A 693 -12.99 -79.92 130.98
CA PRO A 693 -12.20 -80.94 131.67
C PRO A 693 -12.52 -82.42 131.37
N GLU A 694 -13.29 -82.74 130.34
CA GLU A 694 -13.66 -84.14 130.00
C GLU A 694 -12.80 -84.79 128.90
N VAL A 695 -11.84 -84.07 128.30
CA VAL A 695 -10.98 -84.61 127.22
C VAL A 695 -9.53 -84.76 127.67
N ALA A 696 -9.31 -85.67 128.62
CA ALA A 696 -7.98 -86.01 129.15
C ALA A 696 -7.68 -87.52 129.09
N ALA A 697 -8.08 -88.19 128.01
CA ALA A 697 -7.64 -89.56 127.67
C ALA A 697 -7.76 -89.81 126.15
N LEU A 698 -6.63 -89.76 125.43
CA LEU A 698 -6.25 -90.55 124.24
C LEU A 698 -5.09 -89.87 123.47
N GLU A 699 -3.87 -90.25 123.89
CA GLU A 699 -2.62 -90.47 123.15
C GLU A 699 -2.25 -89.68 121.86
N ARG A 700 -1.00 -89.15 121.86
CA ARG A 700 -0.20 -88.75 120.67
C ARG A 700 0.29 -90.01 119.91
N PRO A 701 0.57 -89.96 118.59
CA PRO A 701 1.89 -89.50 118.05
C PRO A 701 1.74 -88.42 116.94
N GLN A 702 2.62 -87.40 116.82
CA GLN A 702 3.98 -87.37 116.21
C GLN A 702 4.05 -87.47 114.67
N GLY A 703 4.99 -86.72 114.08
CA GLY A 703 5.17 -86.51 112.63
C GLY A 703 4.79 -85.07 112.25
N ASP A 704 5.69 -84.08 112.36
CA ASP A 704 6.78 -83.80 111.41
C ASP A 704 6.30 -83.82 109.95
N GLY A 705 6.44 -82.79 109.13
CA GLY A 705 7.23 -81.57 109.30
C GLY A 705 7.92 -81.24 107.97
N PHE A 706 7.99 -79.96 107.64
CA PHE A 706 8.62 -79.37 106.44
C PHE A 706 7.99 -79.69 105.06
N ASN A 707 8.27 -78.91 104.02
CA ASN A 707 8.21 -77.44 103.88
C ASN A 707 8.27 -77.14 102.36
N LEU A 708 7.78 -75.98 101.93
CA LEU A 708 8.09 -75.48 100.59
C LEU A 708 9.53 -74.95 100.54
N GLN A 709 10.12 -74.95 99.34
CA GLN A 709 11.10 -73.94 98.95
C GLN A 709 10.60 -73.18 97.73
N VAL A 710 10.54 -71.86 97.87
CA VAL A 710 11.05 -70.90 96.88
C VAL A 710 12.29 -70.28 97.53
#